data_AF-A0A3B4FRY3-F1
#
_entry.id   AF-A0A3B4FRY3-F1
#
_cell.length_a   1.000
_cell.length_b   1.000
_cell.length_c   1.000
_cell.angle_alpha   90.00
_cell.angle_beta   90.00
_cell.angle_gamma   90.00
#
_symmetry.space_group_name_H-M   'P 1'
#
loop_
_entity.id
_entity.type
_entity.pdbx_description
1 polymer ?
#
loop_
_entity_poly.entity_id
_entity_poly.type
_entity_poly.pdbx_seq_one_letter_code
_entity_poly.pdbx_strand_id
1 'polypeptide(L)'
;NAPFFLSFFSFFLFFLFYFINSQRLTVNLNGKWRLSNSNGSLLLPAQVPGCVHSALQQQGYITDPYFRFNDVSYRWIALDNWTYTTTFTLSADVKQKVLLVFDGVDTVGSVSLNGIAVGKTNNMFCRHDFSVKDLLKDGENVLQVGLLSPILYASEQRKAHTSYAVPPECPPGVQKGECHVNFIRKEQSSFSWDWGPSFPTMGLWKGVRLEAFDILQLVQVSSVPLYNDAFSQWRVQVELLIDAVQTARGQLTLSIPELDSEQTFQTHFNPGKTKSNFTILINTVQVKLWWPNGHGEQPYYRLTIRGFQDEFLIFKYLPQVYFRTVELIQEPVVGSPGLSFYFRINGKPIFLKGSNWIPVHSFQDQVTPDNLLQSAVDANMNALRVWGGGVYEQDLFYEICDELGIMVWQDFMFACAMYPTETDFIQTVREEVVQQVQRLKSHPSIIIWSGNNENEAALATDWFDIPASQRPKYIRDYVMLYVDNIKKLVQEDQSRPFLVSSPTNGAESEQEGWVAENPYDLHYGDVHFYSYILDCWDWRTFPRTRFASEYGFQSWPSFSTLQPVSIKEDWSYGSNFTSHRQHHEDGNQQMILQAALHFHLPNATDPLKRFTDTLYITQVMQAQCVKTQTEFYRRSRSEIIEGKGHTMGALYWQLNDIWQAPSWSSIEFGGKWKMLHYFAQSFFAAVFPVAFEEDDTLVIYAISDLSRDLKLRAVVNVFSWTELDPVCTLNSSMLLVPGVSAVAVFKQPVASLLAGCGNCTRLTCLLTFQLEDDSSQQGPTNHHFLCSPKDAQGLRRPNITFLFHGLVVVFRSLEQPPADPALGGGCVLPVLSFNTKEEELAMRVASGEEHSVRQQRASLRDSVKTSAFEEQEDMSESSTSTWRCCLISWQTSLRRAAQTDVLFI
;
A
#
# COMPACT_ATOMS: atom_id res chain seq x y z
N ASN A 1 4.47 42.84 -57.83
CA ASN A 1 3.98 42.21 -56.57
C ASN A 1 4.49 40.79 -56.31
N ALA A 2 5.05 40.06 -57.29
CA ALA A 2 5.64 38.73 -57.06
C ALA A 2 6.75 38.64 -55.96
N PRO A 3 7.72 39.57 -55.84
CA PRO A 3 8.82 39.39 -54.87
C PRO A 3 8.37 39.55 -53.40
N PHE A 4 7.26 40.24 -53.15
CA PHE A 4 6.71 40.37 -51.79
C PHE A 4 6.12 39.05 -51.28
N PHE A 5 5.42 38.30 -52.14
CA PHE A 5 4.84 37.00 -51.78
C PHE A 5 5.90 35.93 -51.52
N LEU A 6 6.97 35.86 -52.34
CA LEU A 6 8.08 34.92 -52.09
C LEU A 6 8.84 35.24 -50.80
N SER A 7 9.04 36.52 -50.48
CA SER A 7 9.64 36.91 -49.19
C SER A 7 8.73 36.52 -48.02
N PHE A 8 7.42 36.79 -48.11
CA PHE A 8 6.45 36.44 -47.06
C PHE A 8 6.33 34.91 -46.86
N PHE A 9 6.30 34.12 -47.93
CA PHE A 9 6.21 32.66 -47.86
C PHE A 9 7.50 32.02 -47.33
N SER A 10 8.66 32.57 -47.70
CA SER A 10 9.95 32.16 -47.14
C SER A 10 10.05 32.50 -45.65
N PHE A 11 9.62 33.71 -45.25
CA PHE A 11 9.57 34.13 -43.85
C PHE A 11 8.59 33.26 -43.02
N PHE A 12 7.44 32.90 -43.58
CA PHE A 12 6.44 32.03 -42.95
C PHE A 12 6.93 30.58 -42.82
N LEU A 13 7.65 30.04 -43.82
CA LEU A 13 8.31 28.74 -43.74
C LEU A 13 9.47 28.75 -42.73
N PHE A 14 10.26 29.82 -42.66
CA PHE A 14 11.33 29.97 -41.68
C PHE A 14 10.77 30.05 -40.26
N PHE A 15 9.65 30.77 -40.07
CA PHE A 15 8.90 30.79 -38.80
C PHE A 15 8.33 29.42 -38.45
N LEU A 16 7.72 28.70 -39.40
CA LEU A 16 7.21 27.34 -39.16
C LEU A 16 8.34 26.38 -38.75
N PHE A 17 9.51 26.47 -39.39
CA PHE A 17 10.68 25.67 -39.03
C PHE A 17 11.18 26.01 -37.63
N TYR A 18 11.25 27.30 -37.26
CA TYR A 18 11.60 27.74 -35.91
C TYR A 18 10.58 27.27 -34.87
N PHE A 19 9.30 27.19 -35.23
CA PHE A 19 8.21 26.72 -34.36
C PHE A 19 8.17 25.20 -34.17
N ILE A 20 8.44 24.42 -35.21
CA ILE A 20 8.64 22.97 -35.08
C ILE A 20 9.85 22.71 -34.16
N ASN A 21 10.88 23.54 -34.26
CA ASN A 21 12.06 23.48 -33.39
C ASN A 21 11.87 24.18 -32.02
N SER A 22 10.72 24.77 -31.70
CA SER A 22 10.43 25.34 -30.37
C SER A 22 9.97 24.30 -29.35
N GLN A 23 9.76 23.05 -29.76
CA GLN A 23 9.27 22.00 -28.88
C GLN A 23 10.37 21.44 -27.97
N ARG A 24 10.01 21.21 -26.70
CA ARG A 24 10.81 20.44 -25.74
C ARG A 24 11.13 19.06 -26.32
N LEU A 25 12.41 18.74 -26.43
CA LEU A 25 12.87 17.39 -26.76
C LEU A 25 13.08 16.61 -25.47
N THR A 26 12.37 15.51 -25.31
CA THR A 26 12.61 14.55 -24.22
C THR A 26 13.14 13.25 -24.83
N VAL A 27 14.36 12.85 -24.46
CA VAL A 27 14.94 11.56 -24.85
C VAL A 27 14.87 10.64 -23.65
N ASN A 28 14.04 9.59 -23.73
CA ASN A 28 13.94 8.58 -22.69
C ASN A 28 15.19 7.68 -22.71
N LEU A 29 15.84 7.52 -21.56
CA LEU A 29 17.03 6.66 -21.37
C LEU A 29 16.71 5.37 -20.59
N ASN A 30 15.43 5.09 -20.34
CA ASN A 30 14.98 3.80 -19.81
C ASN A 30 15.24 2.64 -20.80
N GLY A 31 15.18 1.41 -20.29
CA GLY A 31 15.40 0.18 -21.03
C GLY A 31 16.76 -0.42 -20.73
N LYS A 32 17.49 -0.83 -21.78
CA LYS A 32 18.69 -1.67 -21.65
C LYS A 32 19.94 -0.86 -21.30
N TRP A 33 20.53 -1.19 -20.16
CA TRP A 33 21.82 -0.71 -19.69
C TRP A 33 22.79 -1.90 -19.54
N ARG A 34 24.05 -1.61 -19.27
CA ARG A 34 25.06 -2.57 -18.81
C ARG A 34 25.34 -2.32 -17.33
N LEU A 35 25.48 -3.39 -16.56
CA LEU A 35 25.80 -3.37 -15.14
C LEU A 35 27.12 -4.10 -14.92
N SER A 36 28.01 -3.51 -14.12
CA SER A 36 29.26 -4.13 -13.68
C SER A 36 29.53 -3.92 -12.21
N ASN A 37 30.22 -4.88 -11.58
CA ASN A 37 30.64 -4.79 -10.18
C ASN A 37 32.03 -4.13 -10.04
N SER A 38 32.50 -3.85 -8.81
CA SER A 38 33.68 -3.00 -8.57
C SER A 38 34.98 -3.48 -9.20
N ASN A 39 35.19 -4.80 -9.26
CA ASN A 39 36.37 -5.42 -9.85
C ASN A 39 36.20 -5.80 -11.34
N GLY A 40 35.04 -5.52 -11.93
CA GLY A 40 34.71 -5.81 -13.34
C GLY A 40 34.58 -7.29 -13.70
N SER A 41 34.57 -8.21 -12.73
CA SER A 41 34.40 -9.64 -12.98
C SER A 41 32.99 -10.02 -13.43
N LEU A 42 31.98 -9.23 -13.01
CA LEU A 42 30.61 -9.30 -13.50
C LEU A 42 30.36 -8.14 -14.47
N LEU A 43 29.82 -8.45 -15.65
CA LEU A 43 29.45 -7.48 -16.68
C LEU A 43 28.25 -8.02 -17.47
N LEU A 44 27.06 -7.56 -17.12
CA LEU A 44 25.78 -8.12 -17.58
C LEU A 44 24.80 -7.04 -18.10
N PRO A 45 23.80 -7.40 -18.91
CA PRO A 45 22.67 -6.51 -19.19
C PRO A 45 21.84 -6.22 -17.93
N ALA A 46 21.33 -5.01 -17.80
CA ALA A 46 20.37 -4.62 -16.76
C ALA A 46 19.25 -3.76 -17.36
N GLN A 47 18.09 -3.73 -16.70
CA GLN A 47 17.00 -2.82 -17.06
C GLN A 47 17.02 -1.56 -16.17
N VAL A 48 16.50 -0.47 -16.72
CA VAL A 48 16.23 0.79 -16.02
C VAL A 48 14.82 1.26 -16.39
N PRO A 49 13.89 1.50 -15.44
CA PRO A 49 14.06 1.33 -14.00
C PRO A 49 14.37 -0.12 -13.60
N GLY A 50 15.14 -0.30 -12.53
CA GLY A 50 15.62 -1.62 -12.10
C GLY A 50 16.69 -1.55 -11.01
N CYS A 51 16.97 -2.69 -10.37
CA CYS A 51 18.01 -2.82 -9.36
C CYS A 51 19.00 -3.96 -9.65
N VAL A 52 20.11 -3.98 -8.90
CA VAL A 52 21.21 -4.94 -9.08
C VAL A 52 20.74 -6.38 -8.88
N HIS A 53 19.91 -6.64 -7.85
CA HIS A 53 19.43 -7.99 -7.54
C HIS A 53 18.54 -8.55 -8.67
N SER A 54 17.56 -7.78 -9.15
CA SER A 54 16.69 -8.21 -10.24
C SER A 54 17.44 -8.37 -11.57
N ALA A 55 18.45 -7.54 -11.84
CA ALA A 55 19.35 -7.72 -12.99
C ALA A 55 20.16 -9.04 -12.90
N LEU A 56 20.79 -9.32 -11.75
CA LEU A 56 21.55 -10.57 -11.55
C LEU A 56 20.66 -11.81 -11.66
N GLN A 57 19.45 -11.76 -11.12
CA GLN A 57 18.46 -12.84 -11.19
C GLN A 57 17.97 -13.05 -12.63
N GLN A 58 17.61 -11.98 -13.35
CA GLN A 58 17.15 -12.04 -14.74
C GLN A 58 18.21 -12.63 -15.68
N GLN A 59 19.50 -12.40 -15.39
CA GLN A 59 20.62 -12.92 -16.17
C GLN A 59 21.16 -14.27 -15.63
N GLY A 60 20.53 -14.86 -14.60
CA GLY A 60 20.86 -16.19 -14.08
C GLY A 60 22.15 -16.29 -13.26
N TYR A 61 22.72 -15.17 -12.79
CA TYR A 61 23.89 -15.16 -11.89
C TYR A 61 23.54 -15.56 -10.45
N ILE A 62 22.29 -15.35 -10.06
CA ILE A 62 21.72 -15.75 -8.78
C ILE A 62 20.38 -16.44 -9.01
N THR A 63 19.98 -17.32 -8.09
CA THR A 63 18.59 -17.81 -8.03
C THR A 63 17.70 -16.74 -7.38
N ASP A 64 16.43 -17.05 -7.17
CA ASP A 64 15.53 -16.22 -6.38
C ASP A 64 16.17 -15.78 -5.04
N PRO A 65 16.34 -14.45 -4.79
CA PRO A 65 16.81 -13.93 -3.50
C PRO A 65 15.91 -14.35 -2.34
N TYR A 66 14.61 -14.57 -2.59
CA TYR A 66 13.67 -15.05 -1.58
C TYR A 66 13.71 -16.57 -1.36
N PHE A 67 14.59 -17.34 -2.00
CA PHE A 67 14.72 -18.78 -1.71
C PHE A 67 15.53 -19.06 -0.43
N ARG A 68 14.93 -19.75 0.53
CA ARG A 68 15.54 -20.21 1.80
C ARG A 68 16.34 -19.14 2.56
N PHE A 69 17.68 -19.20 2.50
CA PHE A 69 18.65 -18.39 3.24
C PHE A 69 19.48 -17.47 2.31
N ASN A 70 18.90 -17.12 1.15
CA ASN A 70 19.60 -16.33 0.13
C ASN A 70 19.77 -14.85 0.51
N ASP A 71 19.00 -14.34 1.47
CA ASP A 71 19.24 -13.06 2.16
C ASP A 71 20.64 -12.99 2.78
N VAL A 72 21.06 -14.04 3.49
CA VAL A 72 22.43 -14.13 4.03
C VAL A 72 23.44 -14.50 2.93
N SER A 73 23.08 -15.41 2.04
CA SER A 73 24.01 -15.94 1.01
C SER A 73 24.36 -14.91 -0.06
N TYR A 74 23.48 -13.95 -0.34
CA TYR A 74 23.68 -12.90 -1.34
C TYR A 74 24.00 -11.51 -0.75
N ARG A 75 24.28 -11.43 0.55
CA ARG A 75 24.77 -10.22 1.25
C ARG A 75 25.96 -9.54 0.56
N TRP A 76 26.78 -10.31 -0.16
CA TRP A 76 27.90 -9.79 -0.97
C TRP A 76 27.46 -8.77 -2.04
N ILE A 77 26.24 -8.88 -2.58
CA ILE A 77 25.71 -7.97 -3.61
C ILE A 77 25.60 -6.56 -3.04
N ALA A 78 25.07 -6.42 -1.82
CA ALA A 78 24.88 -5.13 -1.17
C ALA A 78 26.19 -4.55 -0.58
N LEU A 79 27.22 -5.37 -0.40
CA LEU A 79 28.54 -4.96 0.07
C LEU A 79 29.50 -4.52 -1.06
N ASP A 80 29.22 -4.90 -2.30
CA ASP A 80 29.99 -4.45 -3.48
C ASP A 80 29.48 -3.10 -4.03
N ASN A 81 30.32 -2.40 -4.78
CA ASN A 81 29.94 -1.21 -5.54
C ASN A 81 29.59 -1.60 -6.98
N TRP A 82 28.62 -0.91 -7.57
CA TRP A 82 28.06 -1.28 -8.88
C TRP A 82 27.99 -0.09 -9.83
N THR A 83 28.27 -0.31 -11.11
CA THR A 83 28.23 0.74 -12.14
C THR A 83 27.24 0.38 -13.24
N TYR A 84 26.22 1.20 -13.39
CA TYR A 84 25.33 1.22 -14.54
C TYR A 84 25.98 2.04 -15.66
N THR A 85 25.97 1.55 -16.90
CA THR A 85 26.50 2.23 -18.10
C THR A 85 25.54 2.08 -19.27
N THR A 86 25.26 3.16 -19.99
CA THR A 86 24.50 3.13 -21.25
C THR A 86 25.13 4.04 -22.30
N THR A 87 24.79 3.79 -23.56
CA THR A 87 25.17 4.63 -24.70
C THR A 87 23.93 5.11 -25.44
N PHE A 88 23.92 6.38 -25.82
CA PHE A 88 22.82 6.98 -26.59
C PHE A 88 23.37 7.95 -27.64
N THR A 89 22.63 8.13 -28.73
CA THR A 89 23.05 8.99 -29.84
C THR A 89 22.21 10.27 -29.84
N LEU A 90 22.85 11.43 -30.02
CA LEU A 90 22.20 12.71 -30.28
C LEU A 90 22.71 13.32 -31.58
N SER A 91 21.88 14.15 -32.21
CA SER A 91 22.27 15.02 -33.32
C SER A 91 22.58 16.44 -32.85
N ALA A 92 23.50 17.13 -33.52
CA ALA A 92 24.02 18.45 -33.20
C ALA A 92 23.02 19.61 -32.98
N ASP A 93 21.73 19.47 -33.32
CA ASP A 93 20.70 20.50 -33.09
C ASP A 93 20.21 20.50 -31.63
N VAL A 94 21.12 20.84 -30.72
CA VAL A 94 20.93 20.79 -29.27
C VAL A 94 20.37 22.11 -28.73
N LYS A 95 19.27 22.03 -27.98
CA LYS A 95 18.52 23.16 -27.38
C LYS A 95 19.37 24.05 -26.46
N GLN A 96 18.89 25.26 -26.15
CA GLN A 96 19.62 26.21 -25.32
C GLN A 96 20.04 25.65 -23.96
N LYS A 97 19.20 24.83 -23.33
CA LYS A 97 19.49 24.12 -22.08
C LYS A 97 19.15 22.64 -22.22
N VAL A 98 19.97 21.78 -21.63
CA VAL A 98 19.74 20.32 -21.56
C VAL A 98 20.02 19.81 -20.16
N LEU A 99 19.01 19.16 -19.58
CA LEU A 99 19.07 18.50 -18.29
C LEU A 99 19.13 16.99 -18.46
N LEU A 100 20.02 16.32 -17.75
CA LEU A 100 19.96 14.88 -17.47
C LEU A 100 19.21 14.70 -16.16
N VAL A 101 18.12 13.96 -16.22
CA VAL A 101 17.14 13.85 -15.14
C VAL A 101 17.01 12.40 -14.69
N PHE A 102 17.08 12.22 -13.37
CA PHE A 102 16.81 10.98 -12.67
C PHE A 102 15.64 11.22 -11.71
N ASP A 103 14.52 10.51 -11.87
CA ASP A 103 13.38 10.64 -10.95
C ASP A 103 13.61 9.96 -9.59
N GLY A 104 14.66 9.14 -9.48
CA GLY A 104 15.04 8.43 -8.26
C GLY A 104 16.24 7.52 -8.51
N VAL A 105 17.26 7.65 -7.65
CA VAL A 105 18.49 6.82 -7.66
C VAL A 105 18.61 6.18 -6.29
N ASP A 106 18.79 4.86 -6.24
CA ASP A 106 18.93 4.11 -5.00
C ASP A 106 20.40 3.69 -4.81
N THR A 107 21.19 4.33 -3.94
CA THR A 107 20.92 5.60 -3.25
C THR A 107 22.10 6.55 -3.43
N VAL A 108 23.27 6.15 -2.91
CA VAL A 108 24.48 6.97 -2.97
C VAL A 108 25.23 6.67 -4.25
N GLY A 109 25.43 7.70 -5.07
CA GLY A 109 25.93 7.53 -6.42
C GLY A 109 26.75 8.71 -6.94
N SER A 110 27.47 8.44 -8.03
CA SER A 110 28.21 9.40 -8.83
C SER A 110 27.81 9.25 -10.28
N VAL A 111 27.44 10.37 -10.93
CA VAL A 111 27.01 10.40 -12.32
C VAL A 111 28.13 10.99 -13.16
N SER A 112 28.46 10.35 -14.28
CA SER A 112 29.41 10.86 -15.25
C SER A 112 28.92 10.68 -16.69
N LEU A 113 29.23 11.65 -17.53
CA LEU A 113 28.84 11.68 -18.94
C LEU A 113 30.10 11.92 -19.77
N ASN A 114 30.34 11.08 -20.75
CA ASN A 114 31.50 11.14 -21.63
C ASN A 114 32.86 11.14 -20.89
N GLY A 115 32.92 10.52 -19.72
CA GLY A 115 34.09 10.46 -18.83
C GLY A 115 34.25 11.68 -17.89
N ILE A 116 33.33 12.64 -17.93
CA ILE A 116 33.34 13.85 -17.10
C ILE A 116 32.30 13.70 -15.98
N ALA A 117 32.70 13.96 -14.73
CA ALA A 117 31.78 13.92 -13.59
C ALA A 117 30.72 15.02 -13.70
N VAL A 118 29.45 14.63 -13.56
CA VAL A 118 28.26 15.48 -13.70
C VAL A 118 27.68 15.85 -12.34
N GLY A 119 27.68 14.91 -11.38
CA GLY A 119 27.10 15.14 -10.06
C GLY A 119 27.12 13.90 -9.17
N LYS A 120 26.46 14.00 -8.02
CA LYS A 120 26.32 12.93 -7.01
C LYS A 120 24.88 12.84 -6.55
N THR A 121 24.51 11.68 -6.01
CA THR A 121 23.23 11.41 -5.35
C THR A 121 23.49 10.85 -3.95
N ASN A 122 22.58 11.08 -3.00
CA ASN A 122 22.69 10.57 -1.62
C ASN A 122 21.32 10.29 -0.95
N ASN A 123 20.22 10.37 -1.70
CA ASN A 123 18.87 10.22 -1.17
C ASN A 123 17.98 9.51 -2.20
N MET A 124 17.42 8.36 -1.82
CA MET A 124 16.54 7.53 -2.63
C MET A 124 15.29 8.29 -3.10
N PHE A 125 14.82 9.21 -2.27
CA PHE A 125 13.53 9.88 -2.39
C PHE A 125 13.60 11.22 -3.13
N CYS A 126 14.76 11.59 -3.67
CA CYS A 126 14.97 12.82 -4.44
C CYS A 126 15.07 12.56 -5.94
N ARG A 127 14.41 13.43 -6.72
CA ARG A 127 14.72 13.67 -8.13
C ARG A 127 15.99 14.51 -8.24
N HIS A 128 16.84 14.18 -9.20
CA HIS A 128 18.08 14.91 -9.52
C HIS A 128 18.07 15.39 -10.97
N ASP A 129 18.31 16.69 -11.19
CA ASP A 129 18.44 17.30 -12.50
C ASP A 129 19.85 17.91 -12.66
N PHE A 130 20.60 17.47 -13.66
CA PHE A 130 21.96 17.95 -13.93
C PHE A 130 22.05 18.64 -15.30
N SER A 131 22.64 19.85 -15.36
CA SER A 131 22.89 20.52 -16.65
C SER A 131 24.05 19.86 -17.39
N VAL A 132 23.79 19.31 -18.57
CA VAL A 132 24.76 18.46 -19.30
C VAL A 132 25.10 18.95 -20.71
N LYS A 133 24.48 20.04 -21.18
CA LYS A 133 24.61 20.53 -22.56
C LYS A 133 26.06 20.55 -23.08
N ASP A 134 26.96 21.20 -22.33
CA ASP A 134 28.36 21.41 -22.74
C ASP A 134 29.23 20.15 -22.64
N LEU A 135 28.67 19.04 -22.14
CA LEU A 135 29.31 17.73 -22.01
C LEU A 135 28.84 16.75 -23.08
N LEU A 136 27.79 17.09 -23.83
CA LEU A 136 27.23 16.25 -24.90
C LEU A 136 28.08 16.35 -26.18
N LYS A 137 28.17 15.25 -26.89
CA LYS A 137 28.81 15.11 -28.20
C LYS A 137 27.74 14.93 -29.27
N ASP A 138 28.02 15.42 -30.48
CA ASP A 138 27.31 14.97 -31.67
C ASP A 138 27.66 13.49 -31.92
N GLY A 139 26.66 12.67 -32.23
CA GLY A 139 26.80 11.21 -32.26
C GLY A 139 26.69 10.56 -30.88
N GLU A 140 27.57 9.60 -30.60
CA GLU A 140 27.49 8.73 -29.42
C GLU A 140 27.94 9.42 -28.12
N ASN A 141 27.13 9.23 -27.08
CA ASN A 141 27.36 9.70 -25.72
C ASN A 141 27.33 8.52 -24.75
N VAL A 142 28.25 8.49 -23.79
CA VAL A 142 28.35 7.42 -22.77
C VAL A 142 27.96 7.98 -21.41
N LEU A 143 26.90 7.44 -20.80
CA LEU A 143 26.46 7.79 -19.45
C LEU A 143 26.80 6.64 -18.50
N GLN A 144 27.44 6.96 -17.37
CA GLN A 144 27.77 6.01 -16.31
C GLN A 144 27.28 6.53 -14.96
N VAL A 145 26.68 5.65 -14.17
CA VAL A 145 26.29 5.89 -12.78
C VAL A 145 26.93 4.84 -11.89
N GLY A 146 27.93 5.25 -11.11
CA GLY A 146 28.59 4.41 -10.10
C GLY A 146 27.91 4.57 -8.75
N LEU A 147 27.33 3.48 -8.24
CA LEU A 147 26.61 3.37 -6.97
C LEU A 147 27.51 2.74 -5.91
N LEU A 148 27.48 3.31 -4.70
CA LEU A 148 28.22 2.82 -3.54
C LEU A 148 27.35 1.90 -2.70
N SER A 149 27.96 0.87 -2.11
CA SER A 149 27.33 0.00 -1.12
C SER A 149 26.63 0.83 -0.04
N PRO A 150 25.30 0.68 0.16
CA PRO A 150 24.57 1.43 1.18
C PRO A 150 25.01 1.05 2.60
N ILE A 151 25.39 -0.21 2.81
CA ILE A 151 25.89 -0.72 4.11
C ILE A 151 27.22 -0.05 4.47
N LEU A 152 28.18 -0.04 3.54
CA LEU A 152 29.49 0.58 3.77
C LEU A 152 29.34 2.10 3.92
N TYR A 153 28.50 2.75 3.11
CA TYR A 153 28.23 4.17 3.25
C TYR A 153 27.65 4.52 4.62
N ALA A 154 26.60 3.82 5.07
CA ALA A 154 25.97 4.04 6.37
C ALA A 154 26.97 3.85 7.53
N SER A 155 27.83 2.83 7.45
CA SER A 155 28.91 2.61 8.42
C SER A 155 29.92 3.76 8.44
N GLU A 156 30.34 4.29 7.29
CA GLU A 156 31.26 5.44 7.23
C GLU A 156 30.61 6.74 7.72
N GLN A 157 29.32 6.99 7.43
CA GLN A 157 28.59 8.12 8.01
C GLN A 157 28.50 8.01 9.54
N ARG A 158 28.17 6.82 10.07
CA ARG A 158 28.17 6.56 11.52
C ARG A 158 29.54 6.82 12.14
N LYS A 159 30.64 6.41 11.49
CA LYS A 159 32.03 6.66 11.98
C LYS A 159 32.40 8.13 11.93
N ALA A 160 31.95 8.88 10.93
CA ALA A 160 32.15 10.32 10.83
C ALA A 160 31.40 11.08 11.95
N HIS A 161 30.24 10.56 12.38
CA HIS A 161 29.50 11.04 13.54
C HIS A 161 30.22 10.68 14.86
N THR A 162 31.22 11.48 15.24
CA THR A 162 32.01 11.22 16.47
C THR A 162 31.41 11.81 17.75
N SER A 163 30.32 12.59 17.66
CA SER A 163 29.91 13.47 18.77
C SER A 163 29.02 12.81 19.84
N TYR A 164 28.30 11.73 19.51
CA TYR A 164 27.50 10.87 20.38
C TYR A 164 27.13 9.59 19.60
N ALA A 165 26.18 8.79 20.08
CA ALA A 165 25.58 7.69 19.31
C ALA A 165 24.22 8.12 18.76
N VAL A 166 23.75 7.53 17.66
CA VAL A 166 22.41 7.78 17.13
C VAL A 166 21.72 6.41 17.00
N PRO A 167 20.91 6.01 18.00
CA PRO A 167 20.37 4.65 18.07
C PRO A 167 19.12 4.44 17.20
N PRO A 168 18.75 3.17 16.91
CA PRO A 168 19.51 1.97 17.22
C PRO A 168 20.75 1.85 16.31
N GLU A 169 21.86 1.35 16.83
CA GLU A 169 23.07 1.19 16.01
C GLU A 169 22.94 -0.01 15.05
N CYS A 170 22.37 -1.12 15.51
CA CYS A 170 22.10 -2.32 14.71
C CYS A 170 20.70 -2.86 15.04
N PRO A 171 20.03 -3.53 14.08
CA PRO A 171 18.76 -4.21 14.34
C PRO A 171 18.94 -5.43 15.27
N PRO A 172 17.85 -5.91 15.90
CA PRO A 172 17.86 -7.16 16.65
C PRO A 172 18.40 -8.33 15.82
N GLY A 173 19.20 -9.21 16.45
CA GLY A 173 19.82 -10.34 15.75
C GLY A 173 18.83 -11.30 15.08
N VAL A 174 17.60 -11.35 15.59
CA VAL A 174 16.48 -12.10 15.00
C VAL A 174 16.06 -11.59 13.62
N GLN A 175 16.41 -10.37 13.21
CA GLN A 175 16.09 -9.82 11.88
C GLN A 175 17.16 -10.12 10.81
N LYS A 176 18.32 -10.65 11.22
CA LYS A 176 19.48 -10.96 10.34
C LYS A 176 19.95 -9.78 9.47
N GLY A 177 19.77 -8.57 9.98
CA GLY A 177 19.92 -7.32 9.24
C GLY A 177 21.31 -6.70 9.13
N GLU A 178 21.29 -5.42 8.76
CA GLU A 178 22.42 -4.52 8.57
C GLU A 178 22.32 -3.30 9.50
N CYS A 179 23.47 -2.77 9.92
CA CYS A 179 23.53 -1.68 10.90
C CYS A 179 23.41 -0.27 10.29
N HIS A 180 23.02 0.71 11.11
CA HIS A 180 23.09 2.15 10.84
C HIS A 180 22.19 2.70 9.71
N VAL A 181 21.05 2.06 9.41
CA VAL A 181 20.13 2.52 8.34
C VAL A 181 19.64 3.96 8.52
N ASN A 182 19.60 4.46 9.75
CA ASN A 182 19.27 5.84 10.10
C ASN A 182 20.28 6.90 9.57
N PHE A 183 21.49 6.50 9.16
CA PHE A 183 22.48 7.38 8.54
C PHE A 183 22.35 7.52 7.01
N ILE A 184 21.39 6.84 6.38
CA ILE A 184 21.17 6.90 4.92
C ILE A 184 19.69 7.21 4.61
N ARG A 185 19.44 8.15 3.69
CA ARG A 185 18.09 8.44 3.19
C ARG A 185 17.69 7.43 2.12
N LYS A 186 17.29 6.25 2.59
CA LYS A 186 16.83 5.06 1.84
C LYS A 186 15.63 4.45 2.57
N GLU A 187 14.88 3.59 1.90
CA GLU A 187 13.88 2.69 2.54
C GLU A 187 14.46 2.07 3.82
N GLN A 188 13.87 2.36 4.99
CA GLN A 188 14.45 1.96 6.27
C GLN A 188 14.34 0.46 6.51
N SER A 189 13.24 -0.17 6.06
CA SER A 189 13.06 -1.63 6.09
C SER A 189 14.00 -2.41 5.17
N SER A 190 14.70 -1.75 4.24
CA SER A 190 15.62 -2.45 3.32
C SER A 190 16.85 -3.06 4.00
N PHE A 191 17.16 -2.64 5.23
CA PHE A 191 18.23 -3.19 6.07
C PHE A 191 17.76 -4.38 6.93
N SER A 192 16.56 -4.90 6.66
CA SER A 192 15.68 -5.78 7.47
C SER A 192 14.66 -5.04 8.33
N TRP A 193 13.60 -5.75 8.69
CA TRP A 193 12.63 -5.37 9.72
C TRP A 193 12.11 -6.64 10.43
N ASP A 194 11.27 -6.50 11.46
CA ASP A 194 10.71 -7.65 12.20
C ASP A 194 9.70 -8.52 11.40
N TRP A 195 9.37 -8.10 10.18
CA TRP A 195 8.66 -8.86 9.14
C TRP A 195 9.43 -8.95 7.81
N GLY A 196 10.59 -8.30 7.66
CA GLY A 196 11.21 -8.00 6.35
C GLY A 196 12.68 -8.41 6.23
N PRO A 197 13.16 -8.84 5.04
CA PRO A 197 14.52 -9.32 4.82
C PRO A 197 15.52 -8.18 4.62
N SER A 198 16.82 -8.46 4.82
CA SER A 198 17.89 -7.52 4.46
C SER A 198 18.28 -7.67 2.99
N PHE A 199 17.72 -6.82 2.13
CA PHE A 199 18.19 -6.63 0.76
C PHE A 199 18.39 -5.14 0.47
N PRO A 200 19.41 -4.49 1.04
CA PRO A 200 19.71 -3.10 0.75
C PRO A 200 20.36 -3.00 -0.64
N THR A 201 19.50 -3.12 -1.65
CA THR A 201 19.83 -3.09 -3.06
C THR A 201 20.34 -1.72 -3.51
N MET A 202 20.87 -1.69 -4.73
CA MET A 202 21.27 -0.48 -5.44
C MET A 202 20.60 -0.49 -6.81
N GLY A 203 20.26 0.68 -7.36
CA GLY A 203 19.61 0.75 -8.66
C GLY A 203 19.26 2.14 -9.14
N LEU A 204 18.76 2.20 -10.37
CA LEU A 204 18.07 3.36 -10.92
C LEU A 204 16.58 3.03 -10.82
N TRP A 205 16.01 3.24 -9.63
CA TRP A 205 14.69 2.70 -9.27
C TRP A 205 13.52 3.46 -9.90
N LYS A 206 13.77 4.66 -10.46
CA LYS A 206 12.81 5.39 -11.30
C LYS A 206 13.48 5.83 -12.62
N GLY A 207 12.70 6.50 -13.47
CA GLY A 207 13.07 6.82 -14.85
C GLY A 207 14.28 7.76 -14.99
N VAL A 208 14.97 7.61 -16.13
CA VAL A 208 16.11 8.45 -16.55
C VAL A 208 15.83 9.02 -17.94
N ARG A 209 16.07 10.32 -18.14
CA ARG A 209 15.83 11.00 -19.42
C ARG A 209 16.72 12.22 -19.60
N LEU A 210 16.90 12.64 -20.85
CA LEU A 210 17.32 14.00 -21.19
C LEU A 210 16.09 14.87 -21.44
N GLU A 211 16.11 16.09 -20.93
CA GLU A 211 15.09 17.12 -21.15
C GLU A 211 15.78 18.36 -21.71
N ALA A 212 15.50 18.68 -22.98
CA ALA A 212 16.15 19.75 -23.74
C ALA A 212 15.10 20.79 -24.15
N PHE A 213 15.37 22.08 -23.87
CA PHE A 213 14.43 23.18 -24.11
C PHE A 213 15.15 24.51 -24.35
N ASP A 214 14.50 25.40 -25.12
CA ASP A 214 15.06 26.70 -25.52
C ASP A 214 14.62 27.86 -24.64
N ILE A 215 13.40 27.83 -24.12
CA ILE A 215 12.78 28.97 -23.40
C ILE A 215 12.58 28.62 -21.92
N LEU A 216 11.73 27.65 -21.65
CA LEU A 216 11.43 27.17 -20.31
C LEU A 216 10.94 25.72 -20.32
N GLN A 217 10.97 25.10 -19.16
CA GLN A 217 10.38 23.80 -18.88
C GLN A 217 9.49 23.89 -17.63
N LEU A 218 8.28 23.33 -17.74
CA LEU A 218 7.47 22.98 -16.57
C LEU A 218 8.04 21.70 -15.94
N VAL A 219 8.62 21.83 -14.74
CA VAL A 219 9.27 20.74 -14.00
C VAL A 219 8.23 19.94 -13.21
N GLN A 220 7.30 20.64 -12.56
CA GLN A 220 6.29 20.08 -11.67
C GLN A 220 5.06 20.99 -11.58
N VAL A 221 3.91 20.38 -11.32
CA VAL A 221 2.63 21.05 -11.06
C VAL A 221 2.04 20.47 -9.79
N SER A 222 1.55 21.32 -8.89
CA SER A 222 0.63 20.90 -7.84
C SER A 222 -0.65 21.74 -7.87
N SER A 223 -1.77 21.11 -7.56
CA SER A 223 -3.10 21.74 -7.59
C SER A 223 -3.90 21.35 -6.36
N VAL A 224 -4.17 22.32 -5.48
CA VAL A 224 -4.81 22.13 -4.18
C VAL A 224 -6.10 22.94 -4.11
N PRO A 225 -7.27 22.27 -4.16
CA PRO A 225 -8.54 22.92 -3.86
C PRO A 225 -8.65 23.30 -2.38
N LEU A 226 -9.07 24.53 -2.13
CA LEU A 226 -9.33 25.06 -0.80
C LEU A 226 -10.74 25.65 -0.78
N TYR A 227 -11.52 25.28 0.23
CA TYR A 227 -12.82 25.88 0.48
C TYR A 227 -12.67 27.14 1.33
N ASN A 228 -13.57 28.11 1.15
CA ASN A 228 -13.67 29.28 2.02
C ASN A 228 -15.12 29.44 2.47
N ASP A 229 -15.39 29.10 3.74
CA ASP A 229 -16.73 29.14 4.33
C ASP A 229 -17.36 30.54 4.29
N ALA A 230 -16.55 31.58 4.56
CA ALA A 230 -17.00 32.97 4.63
C ALA A 230 -17.55 33.51 3.29
N PHE A 231 -17.11 32.93 2.17
CA PHE A 231 -17.64 33.23 0.83
C PHE A 231 -18.43 32.07 0.21
N SER A 232 -18.52 30.92 0.90
CA SER A 232 -19.09 29.66 0.40
C SER A 232 -18.57 29.28 -1.00
N GLN A 233 -17.27 29.47 -1.21
CA GLN A 233 -16.63 29.38 -2.53
C GLN A 233 -15.38 28.50 -2.50
N TRP A 234 -15.22 27.67 -3.53
CA TRP A 234 -13.97 26.96 -3.80
C TRP A 234 -12.97 27.83 -4.56
N ARG A 235 -11.69 27.68 -4.24
CA ARG A 235 -10.57 28.15 -5.06
C ARG A 235 -9.60 27.00 -5.29
N VAL A 236 -8.92 26.96 -6.42
CA VAL A 236 -7.82 26.01 -6.65
C VAL A 236 -6.52 26.80 -6.68
N GLN A 237 -5.66 26.54 -5.71
CA GLN A 237 -4.27 26.99 -5.75
C GLN A 237 -3.51 26.11 -6.72
N VAL A 238 -2.81 26.72 -7.67
CA VAL A 238 -1.99 26.02 -8.66
C VAL A 238 -0.57 26.53 -8.53
N GLU A 239 0.35 25.67 -8.12
CA GLU A 239 1.77 25.99 -8.06
C GLU A 239 2.49 25.34 -9.24
N LEU A 240 3.31 26.13 -9.93
CA LEU A 240 4.13 25.69 -11.05
C LEU A 240 5.59 25.83 -10.66
N LEU A 241 6.34 24.73 -10.69
CA LEU A 241 7.81 24.78 -10.67
C LEU A 241 8.30 24.84 -12.11
N ILE A 242 8.85 25.99 -12.51
CA ILE A 242 9.30 26.24 -13.87
C ILE A 242 10.79 26.54 -13.88
N ASP A 243 11.53 25.90 -14.77
CA ASP A 243 12.94 26.21 -15.05
C ASP A 243 13.03 26.99 -16.37
N ALA A 244 13.41 28.27 -16.32
CA ALA A 244 13.55 29.11 -17.51
C ALA A 244 15.02 29.35 -17.87
N VAL A 245 15.33 29.39 -19.17
CA VAL A 245 16.70 29.69 -19.66
C VAL A 245 17.01 31.19 -19.50
N GLN A 246 16.02 32.03 -19.80
CA GLN A 246 16.07 33.49 -19.70
C GLN A 246 14.71 34.00 -19.18
N THR A 247 14.61 35.29 -18.86
CA THR A 247 13.33 35.88 -18.43
C THR A 247 12.28 35.75 -19.53
N ALA A 248 11.29 34.88 -19.33
CA ALA A 248 10.20 34.65 -20.26
C ALA A 248 8.95 35.39 -19.75
N ARG A 249 8.49 36.41 -20.50
CA ARG A 249 7.20 37.06 -20.25
C ARG A 249 6.11 36.32 -21.02
N GLY A 250 4.96 36.15 -20.40
CA GLY A 250 3.90 35.36 -21.01
C GLY A 250 2.58 35.47 -20.27
N GLN A 251 1.59 34.81 -20.83
CA GLN A 251 0.24 34.69 -20.29
C GLN A 251 0.01 33.25 -19.84
N LEU A 252 -0.48 33.07 -18.62
CA LEU A 252 -0.91 31.76 -18.12
C LEU A 252 -2.43 31.74 -18.03
N THR A 253 -3.09 30.78 -18.67
CA THR A 253 -4.51 30.53 -18.51
C THR A 253 -4.73 29.24 -17.74
N LEU A 254 -5.49 29.35 -16.64
CA LEU A 254 -6.04 28.24 -15.88
C LEU A 254 -7.52 28.11 -16.20
N SER A 255 -8.01 26.90 -16.45
CA SER A 255 -9.40 26.67 -16.86
C SER A 255 -9.92 25.34 -16.35
N ILE A 256 -11.11 25.30 -15.77
CA ILE A 256 -11.87 24.08 -15.45
C ILE A 256 -13.21 24.20 -16.19
N PRO A 257 -13.28 23.77 -17.47
CA PRO A 257 -14.46 23.97 -18.31
C PRO A 257 -15.75 23.40 -17.73
N GLU A 258 -15.66 22.26 -17.05
CA GLU A 258 -16.78 21.57 -16.38
C GLU A 258 -17.40 22.39 -15.22
N LEU A 259 -16.71 23.42 -14.74
CA LEU A 259 -17.14 24.33 -13.66
C LEU A 259 -17.29 25.79 -14.13
N ASP A 260 -17.31 26.04 -15.45
CA ASP A 260 -17.39 27.39 -16.06
C ASP A 260 -16.45 28.42 -15.41
N SER A 261 -15.21 27.98 -15.16
CA SER A 261 -14.21 28.74 -14.42
C SER A 261 -12.93 28.82 -15.24
N GLU A 262 -12.62 30.01 -15.79
CA GLU A 262 -11.36 30.31 -16.46
C GLU A 262 -10.78 31.61 -15.92
N GLN A 263 -9.46 31.63 -15.69
CA GLN A 263 -8.74 32.82 -15.25
C GLN A 263 -7.37 32.89 -15.93
N THR A 264 -7.03 34.10 -16.39
CA THR A 264 -5.84 34.37 -17.18
C THR A 264 -4.96 35.41 -16.49
N PHE A 265 -3.67 35.11 -16.36
CA PHE A 265 -2.68 35.86 -15.61
C PHE A 265 -1.56 36.34 -16.55
N GLN A 266 -1.15 37.59 -16.40
CA GLN A 266 0.10 38.07 -16.98
C GLN A 266 1.24 37.73 -16.02
N THR A 267 2.28 37.07 -16.50
CA THR A 267 3.37 36.54 -15.66
C THR A 267 4.74 36.71 -16.32
N HIS A 268 5.79 36.58 -15.51
CA HIS A 268 7.16 36.47 -15.99
C HIS A 268 7.87 35.38 -15.19
N PHE A 269 8.52 34.45 -15.90
CA PHE A 269 9.34 33.42 -15.30
C PHE A 269 10.80 33.87 -15.34
N ASN A 270 11.43 33.95 -14.17
CA ASN A 270 12.83 34.37 -14.07
C ASN A 270 13.78 33.21 -14.40
N PRO A 271 15.03 33.48 -14.83
CA PRO A 271 15.98 32.43 -15.18
C PRO A 271 16.25 31.47 -14.02
N GLY A 272 16.40 30.18 -14.34
CA GLY A 272 16.54 29.09 -13.38
C GLY A 272 15.20 28.57 -12.87
N LYS A 273 15.26 27.68 -11.87
CA LYS A 273 14.09 27.07 -11.23
C LYS A 273 13.39 28.09 -10.33
N THR A 274 12.12 28.35 -10.60
CA THR A 274 11.27 29.26 -9.83
C THR A 274 9.92 28.62 -9.53
N LYS A 275 9.44 28.77 -8.29
CA LYS A 275 8.07 28.41 -7.90
C LYS A 275 7.17 29.61 -8.15
N SER A 276 6.10 29.42 -8.91
CA SER A 276 5.11 30.44 -9.23
C SER A 276 3.71 29.98 -8.82
N ASN A 277 3.03 30.79 -8.00
CA ASN A 277 1.74 30.43 -7.40
C ASN A 277 0.61 31.24 -8.04
N PHE A 278 -0.44 30.53 -8.44
CA PHE A 278 -1.65 31.08 -9.06
C PHE A 278 -2.88 30.59 -8.28
N THR A 279 -4.01 31.26 -8.43
CA THR A 279 -5.26 30.86 -7.78
C THR A 279 -6.42 31.17 -8.72
N ILE A 280 -7.12 30.13 -9.15
CA ILE A 280 -8.37 30.24 -9.88
C ILE A 280 -9.55 30.16 -8.89
N LEU A 281 -10.48 31.11 -8.99
CA LEU A 281 -11.74 31.08 -8.25
C LEU A 281 -12.74 30.20 -9.01
N ILE A 282 -13.52 29.40 -8.28
CA ILE A 282 -14.59 28.60 -8.88
C ILE A 282 -15.89 29.41 -8.86
N ASN A 283 -16.47 29.64 -10.04
CA ASN A 283 -17.62 30.51 -10.23
C ASN A 283 -18.95 29.86 -9.79
N THR A 284 -19.00 28.52 -9.71
CA THR A 284 -20.20 27.76 -9.35
C THR A 284 -20.15 27.24 -7.91
N VAL A 285 -21.32 27.23 -7.26
CA VAL A 285 -21.52 26.59 -5.94
C VAL A 285 -21.78 25.08 -6.04
N GLN A 286 -22.10 24.56 -7.23
CA GLN A 286 -22.45 23.14 -7.44
C GLN A 286 -21.24 22.26 -7.78
N VAL A 287 -20.22 22.28 -6.93
CA VAL A 287 -19.05 21.41 -7.06
C VAL A 287 -19.36 20.03 -6.45
N LYS A 288 -19.25 18.97 -7.26
CA LYS A 288 -19.33 17.59 -6.75
C LYS A 288 -18.06 17.29 -5.96
N LEU A 289 -18.21 16.81 -4.73
CA LEU A 289 -17.09 16.53 -3.84
C LEU A 289 -16.62 15.08 -3.97
N TRP A 290 -15.32 14.85 -3.77
CA TRP A 290 -14.73 13.53 -3.59
C TRP A 290 -15.04 13.00 -2.19
N TRP A 291 -15.36 11.71 -2.09
CA TRP A 291 -15.64 11.01 -0.84
C TRP A 291 -14.84 9.72 -0.71
N PRO A 292 -14.55 9.26 0.52
CA PRO A 292 -13.94 7.95 0.74
C PRO A 292 -14.87 6.79 0.38
N ASN A 293 -14.29 5.61 0.18
CA ASN A 293 -14.99 4.36 -0.09
C ASN A 293 -16.10 4.11 0.94
N GLY A 294 -17.30 3.75 0.47
CA GLY A 294 -18.50 3.57 1.28
C GLY A 294 -19.19 4.85 1.77
N HIS A 295 -18.64 6.04 1.49
CA HIS A 295 -19.22 7.33 1.90
C HIS A 295 -19.69 8.23 0.74
N GLY A 296 -19.35 7.89 -0.52
CA GLY A 296 -19.82 8.56 -1.72
C GLY A 296 -19.00 8.19 -2.96
N GLU A 297 -19.16 8.97 -4.02
CA GLU A 297 -18.40 8.85 -5.28
C GLU A 297 -17.06 9.61 -5.23
N GLN A 298 -16.19 9.35 -6.20
CA GLN A 298 -14.84 9.94 -6.34
C GLN A 298 -14.71 10.88 -7.56
N PRO A 299 -15.58 11.89 -7.76
CA PRO A 299 -15.54 12.75 -8.95
C PRO A 299 -14.27 13.61 -9.00
N TYR A 300 -13.70 13.71 -10.20
CA TYR A 300 -12.64 14.65 -10.55
C TYR A 300 -13.08 15.63 -11.64
N TYR A 301 -12.32 16.70 -11.80
CA TYR A 301 -12.45 17.68 -12.87
C TYR A 301 -11.11 17.86 -13.60
N ARG A 302 -11.12 18.24 -14.88
CA ARG A 302 -9.87 18.47 -15.63
C ARG A 302 -9.46 19.93 -15.57
N LEU A 303 -8.46 20.23 -14.76
CA LEU A 303 -7.78 21.51 -14.83
C LEU A 303 -6.95 21.56 -16.11
N THR A 304 -7.11 22.64 -16.87
CA THR A 304 -6.35 22.94 -18.08
C THR A 304 -5.42 24.11 -17.80
N ILE A 305 -4.11 23.85 -17.84
CA ILE A 305 -3.05 24.83 -17.63
C ILE A 305 -2.42 25.10 -18.99
N ARG A 306 -2.46 26.35 -19.47
CA ARG A 306 -1.89 26.77 -20.76
C ARG A 306 -0.95 27.95 -20.55
N GLY A 307 0.33 27.78 -20.88
CA GLY A 307 1.31 28.86 -20.89
C GLY A 307 1.55 29.37 -22.30
N PHE A 308 1.41 30.67 -22.52
CA PHE A 308 1.59 31.37 -23.79
C PHE A 308 2.70 32.42 -23.72
N GLN A 309 3.38 32.63 -24.84
CA GLN A 309 4.29 33.76 -25.06
C GLN A 309 3.99 34.34 -26.45
N ASP A 310 3.74 35.65 -26.53
CA ASP A 310 3.41 36.36 -27.77
C ASP A 310 2.27 35.68 -28.58
N GLU A 311 1.19 35.29 -27.89
CA GLU A 311 0.04 34.49 -28.38
C GLU A 311 0.34 33.00 -28.74
N PHE A 312 1.59 32.55 -28.67
CA PHE A 312 1.97 31.17 -28.97
C PHE A 312 1.99 30.26 -27.73
N LEU A 313 1.39 29.07 -27.83
CA LEU A 313 1.34 28.08 -26.76
C LEU A 313 2.72 27.43 -26.55
N ILE A 314 3.33 27.67 -25.39
CA ILE A 314 4.63 27.12 -24.97
C ILE A 314 4.45 25.77 -24.26
N PHE A 315 3.42 25.63 -23.42
CA PHE A 315 3.09 24.37 -22.76
C PHE A 315 1.60 24.24 -22.46
N LYS A 316 1.14 22.98 -22.40
CA LYS A 316 -0.20 22.61 -21.93
C LYS A 316 -0.10 21.43 -20.97
N TYR A 317 -0.77 21.51 -19.82
CA TYR A 317 -0.90 20.42 -18.84
C TYR A 317 -2.38 20.22 -18.47
N LEU A 318 -2.77 18.98 -18.17
CA LEU A 318 -4.17 18.57 -17.96
C LEU A 318 -4.37 17.72 -16.68
N PRO A 319 -3.99 18.22 -15.48
CA PRO A 319 -4.12 17.42 -14.27
C PRO A 319 -5.59 17.25 -13.85
N GLN A 320 -5.87 16.14 -13.16
CA GLN A 320 -7.11 15.93 -12.44
C GLN A 320 -7.12 16.77 -11.15
N VAL A 321 -8.29 17.28 -10.79
CA VAL A 321 -8.50 18.05 -9.57
C VAL A 321 -9.74 17.53 -8.85
N TYR A 322 -9.58 17.25 -7.55
CA TYR A 322 -10.59 16.63 -6.70
C TYR A 322 -10.93 17.55 -5.53
N PHE A 323 -12.20 17.89 -5.37
CA PHE A 323 -12.64 18.86 -4.36
C PHE A 323 -13.12 18.12 -3.10
N ARG A 324 -12.40 18.26 -1.98
CA ARG A 324 -12.85 17.78 -0.65
C ARG A 324 -12.14 18.49 0.49
N THR A 325 -12.81 18.72 1.61
CA THR A 325 -12.16 19.21 2.84
C THR A 325 -11.74 18.05 3.73
N VAL A 326 -10.68 18.24 4.52
CA VAL A 326 -10.26 17.34 5.60
C VAL A 326 -9.93 18.16 6.84
N GLU A 327 -10.38 17.70 7.99
CA GLU A 327 -10.11 18.30 9.30
C GLU A 327 -9.77 17.18 10.29
N LEU A 328 -8.66 17.32 11.03
CA LEU A 328 -8.40 16.51 12.22
C LEU A 328 -8.97 17.26 13.43
N ILE A 329 -9.96 16.66 14.10
CA ILE A 329 -10.69 17.27 15.20
C ILE A 329 -10.16 16.77 16.54
N GLN A 330 -9.69 17.72 17.34
CA GLN A 330 -9.16 17.52 18.70
C GLN A 330 -9.90 18.45 19.66
N GLU A 331 -11.13 18.08 20.02
CA GLU A 331 -12.04 18.85 20.86
C GLU A 331 -12.35 18.12 22.18
N PRO A 332 -12.64 18.82 23.30
CA PRO A 332 -12.97 18.18 24.58
C PRO A 332 -14.19 17.25 24.48
N VAL A 333 -14.09 16.05 25.07
CA VAL A 333 -15.13 15.03 24.99
C VAL A 333 -15.98 15.01 26.26
N VAL A 334 -17.31 15.10 26.13
CA VAL A 334 -18.20 15.15 27.31
C VAL A 334 -18.08 13.86 28.13
N GLY A 335 -17.77 13.99 29.42
CA GLY A 335 -17.59 12.87 30.35
C GLY A 335 -16.21 12.18 30.29
N SER A 336 -15.27 12.72 29.51
CA SER A 336 -13.94 12.13 29.28
C SER A 336 -12.86 13.22 29.30
N PRO A 337 -11.80 13.13 30.12
CA PRO A 337 -10.70 14.09 30.06
C PRO A 337 -9.94 13.98 28.74
N GLY A 338 -9.11 14.99 28.43
CA GLY A 338 -8.35 15.09 27.18
C GLY A 338 -9.19 15.54 25.98
N LEU A 339 -8.70 15.20 24.79
CA LEU A 339 -9.26 15.65 23.50
C LEU A 339 -9.66 14.47 22.61
N SER A 340 -10.62 14.69 21.72
CA SER A 340 -10.93 13.74 20.65
C SER A 340 -9.76 13.55 19.69
N PHE A 341 -9.84 12.54 18.83
CA PHE A 341 -8.97 12.43 17.67
C PHE A 341 -9.73 11.72 16.55
N TYR A 342 -10.24 12.49 15.60
CA TYR A 342 -11.02 11.96 14.48
C TYR A 342 -11.00 12.85 13.26
N PHE A 343 -11.31 12.28 12.09
CA PHE A 343 -11.35 13.03 10.84
C PHE A 343 -12.77 13.43 10.47
N ARG A 344 -12.95 14.68 10.05
CA ARG A 344 -14.10 15.10 9.25
C ARG A 344 -13.66 15.23 7.78
N ILE A 345 -14.41 14.59 6.88
CA ILE A 345 -14.28 14.78 5.44
C ILE A 345 -15.56 15.47 4.96
N ASN A 346 -15.41 16.60 4.25
CA ASN A 346 -16.55 17.41 3.80
C ASN A 346 -17.54 17.75 4.95
N GLY A 347 -17.01 18.03 6.14
CA GLY A 347 -17.77 18.34 7.36
C GLY A 347 -18.49 17.14 8.01
N LYS A 348 -18.24 15.91 7.57
CA LYS A 348 -18.82 14.68 8.16
C LYS A 348 -17.76 13.86 8.90
N PRO A 349 -17.95 13.51 10.19
CA PRO A 349 -17.08 12.56 10.88
C PRO A 349 -17.07 11.21 10.14
N ILE A 350 -15.89 10.63 9.94
CA ILE A 350 -15.72 9.31 9.37
C ILE A 350 -14.88 8.45 10.33
N PHE A 351 -15.37 7.25 10.63
CA PHE A 351 -14.58 6.24 11.33
C PHE A 351 -13.59 5.62 10.32
N LEU A 352 -12.30 5.72 10.59
CA LEU A 352 -11.26 5.17 9.71
C LEU A 352 -11.16 3.65 9.88
N LYS A 353 -11.29 2.92 8.78
CA LYS A 353 -11.27 1.47 8.69
C LYS A 353 -10.19 1.03 7.71
N GLY A 354 -9.23 0.25 8.18
CA GLY A 354 -8.27 -0.39 7.30
C GLY A 354 -7.03 -0.86 8.03
N SER A 355 -5.86 -0.56 7.46
CA SER A 355 -4.59 -1.15 7.89
C SER A 355 -3.37 -0.36 7.40
N ASN A 356 -2.20 -0.76 7.89
CA ASN A 356 -0.92 -0.15 7.54
C ASN A 356 -0.32 -0.83 6.28
N TRP A 357 0.11 -0.02 5.33
CA TRP A 357 0.77 -0.40 4.08
C TRP A 357 2.29 -0.36 4.25
N ILE A 358 2.94 -1.45 3.84
CA ILE A 358 4.40 -1.58 3.78
C ILE A 358 4.83 -1.85 2.32
N PRO A 359 6.13 -1.69 1.97
CA PRO A 359 6.62 -2.04 0.63
C PRO A 359 6.23 -3.46 0.22
N VAL A 360 5.66 -3.60 -0.98
CA VAL A 360 5.12 -4.88 -1.50
C VAL A 360 6.23 -5.85 -1.92
N HIS A 361 7.44 -5.35 -2.17
CA HIS A 361 8.61 -6.13 -2.56
C HIS A 361 9.88 -5.37 -2.15
N SER A 362 10.95 -6.09 -1.78
CA SER A 362 12.29 -5.48 -1.54
C SER A 362 12.94 -4.86 -2.79
N PHE A 363 12.32 -5.02 -3.96
CA PHE A 363 12.80 -4.53 -5.25
C PHE A 363 11.65 -3.75 -5.91
N GLN A 364 11.70 -2.42 -5.84
CA GLN A 364 10.61 -1.54 -6.28
C GLN A 364 10.27 -1.69 -7.77
N ASP A 365 11.20 -2.19 -8.60
CA ASP A 365 10.98 -2.52 -10.01
C ASP A 365 10.07 -3.73 -10.26
N GLN A 366 9.66 -4.44 -9.21
CA GLN A 366 8.75 -5.60 -9.27
C GLN A 366 7.33 -5.31 -8.72
N VAL A 367 7.03 -4.07 -8.31
CA VAL A 367 5.79 -3.72 -7.58
C VAL A 367 4.64 -3.36 -8.52
N THR A 368 3.50 -4.04 -8.36
CA THR A 368 2.20 -3.67 -8.95
C THR A 368 1.13 -3.58 -7.84
N PRO A 369 0.62 -2.37 -7.51
CA PRO A 369 -0.21 -2.17 -6.31
C PRO A 369 -1.69 -2.52 -6.49
N ASP A 370 -2.20 -2.52 -7.73
CA ASP A 370 -3.62 -2.54 -8.10
C ASP A 370 -4.42 -3.63 -7.38
N ASN A 371 -3.92 -4.87 -7.37
CA ASN A 371 -4.59 -6.01 -6.78
C ASN A 371 -4.71 -5.91 -5.23
N LEU A 372 -3.75 -5.25 -4.57
CA LEU A 372 -3.77 -5.06 -3.11
C LEU A 372 -4.71 -3.93 -2.71
N LEU A 373 -4.73 -2.83 -3.49
CA LEU A 373 -5.66 -1.72 -3.28
C LEU A 373 -7.11 -2.15 -3.55
N GLN A 374 -7.37 -2.95 -4.60
CA GLN A 374 -8.68 -3.56 -4.80
C GLN A 374 -9.05 -4.52 -3.66
N SER A 375 -8.09 -5.31 -3.13
CA SER A 375 -8.36 -6.16 -1.96
C SER A 375 -8.80 -5.34 -0.74
N ALA A 376 -8.15 -4.19 -0.48
CA ALA A 376 -8.56 -3.29 0.60
C ALA A 376 -9.99 -2.74 0.40
N VAL A 377 -10.39 -2.39 -0.83
CA VAL A 377 -11.77 -2.01 -1.18
C VAL A 377 -12.74 -3.17 -0.91
N ASP A 378 -12.41 -4.37 -1.39
CA ASP A 378 -13.23 -5.58 -1.24
C ASP A 378 -13.39 -5.97 0.25
N ALA A 379 -12.44 -5.59 1.11
CA ALA A 379 -12.49 -5.73 2.57
C ALA A 379 -13.18 -4.55 3.29
N ASN A 380 -13.92 -3.69 2.59
CA ASN A 380 -14.64 -2.53 3.13
C ASN A 380 -13.75 -1.47 3.83
N MET A 381 -12.46 -1.41 3.48
CA MET A 381 -11.56 -0.37 3.99
C MET A 381 -11.84 0.98 3.34
N ASN A 382 -11.63 2.06 4.10
CA ASN A 382 -11.69 3.44 3.62
C ASN A 382 -10.39 4.23 3.88
N ALA A 383 -9.40 3.61 4.55
CA ALA A 383 -8.11 4.23 4.85
C ALA A 383 -6.96 3.21 4.83
N LEU A 384 -5.79 3.64 4.37
CA LEU A 384 -4.50 2.97 4.54
C LEU A 384 -3.48 3.95 5.12
N ARG A 385 -2.53 3.46 5.91
CA ARG A 385 -1.38 4.23 6.37
C ARG A 385 -0.12 3.81 5.64
N VAL A 386 0.48 4.69 4.84
CA VAL A 386 1.79 4.46 4.21
C VAL A 386 2.85 4.70 5.28
N TRP A 387 3.36 3.60 5.82
CA TRP A 387 4.19 3.58 7.03
C TRP A 387 5.63 4.07 6.81
N GLY A 388 6.14 4.85 7.77
CA GLY A 388 7.38 5.64 7.64
C GLY A 388 8.70 4.90 7.49
N GLY A 389 8.76 3.58 7.61
CA GLY A 389 9.99 2.83 7.30
C GLY A 389 10.05 2.28 5.87
N GLY A 390 8.99 2.46 5.08
CA GLY A 390 8.91 2.03 3.68
C GLY A 390 9.48 3.07 2.70
N VAL A 391 8.69 3.39 1.68
CA VAL A 391 8.99 4.42 0.67
C VAL A 391 7.82 5.38 0.51
N TYR A 392 8.08 6.62 0.06
CA TYR A 392 7.01 7.39 -0.59
C TYR A 392 6.65 6.67 -1.89
N GLU A 393 5.42 6.20 -1.99
CA GLU A 393 5.00 5.25 -3.02
C GLU A 393 5.11 5.81 -4.45
N GLN A 394 5.02 4.92 -5.43
CA GLN A 394 4.92 5.30 -6.84
C GLN A 394 3.64 6.09 -7.13
N ASP A 395 3.65 6.95 -8.15
CA ASP A 395 2.51 7.85 -8.44
C ASP A 395 1.19 7.07 -8.65
N LEU A 396 1.28 5.91 -9.32
CA LEU A 396 0.16 4.98 -9.55
C LEU A 396 -0.56 4.54 -8.26
N PHE A 397 0.14 4.40 -7.13
CA PHE A 397 -0.49 4.05 -5.86
C PHE A 397 -1.48 5.12 -5.40
N TYR A 398 -1.09 6.39 -5.48
CA TYR A 398 -1.93 7.52 -5.06
C TYR A 398 -3.05 7.79 -6.07
N GLU A 399 -2.78 7.64 -7.36
CA GLU A 399 -3.80 7.69 -8.43
C GLU A 399 -4.90 6.65 -8.18
N ILE A 400 -4.55 5.40 -7.88
CA ILE A 400 -5.53 4.34 -7.57
C ILE A 400 -6.25 4.63 -6.23
N CYS A 401 -5.56 5.13 -5.20
CA CYS A 401 -6.21 5.53 -3.96
C CYS A 401 -7.24 6.66 -4.16
N ASP A 402 -6.94 7.63 -5.04
CA ASP A 402 -7.88 8.70 -5.41
C ASP A 402 -9.09 8.16 -6.17
N GLU A 403 -8.89 7.25 -7.13
CA GLU A 403 -9.99 6.64 -7.91
C GLU A 403 -10.86 5.69 -7.07
N LEU A 404 -10.27 4.91 -6.16
CA LEU A 404 -10.98 3.95 -5.30
C LEU A 404 -11.53 4.55 -4.00
N GLY A 405 -11.23 5.81 -3.69
CA GLY A 405 -11.71 6.47 -2.47
C GLY A 405 -10.98 5.99 -1.20
N ILE A 406 -9.76 5.47 -1.31
CA ILE A 406 -8.95 5.06 -0.16
C ILE A 406 -8.23 6.30 0.39
N MET A 407 -8.53 6.68 1.63
CA MET A 407 -7.79 7.73 2.32
C MET A 407 -6.37 7.24 2.67
N VAL A 408 -5.40 8.14 2.66
CA VAL A 408 -3.99 7.85 2.97
C VAL A 408 -3.53 8.68 4.16
N TRP A 409 -3.10 8.01 5.22
CA TRP A 409 -2.25 8.59 6.25
C TRP A 409 -0.81 8.46 5.75
N GLN A 410 -0.14 9.58 5.48
CA GLN A 410 1.19 9.58 4.88
C GLN A 410 2.25 9.94 5.92
N ASP A 411 3.03 8.95 6.37
CA ASP A 411 4.25 9.22 7.13
C ASP A 411 5.35 9.79 6.21
N PHE A 412 6.26 10.58 6.77
CA PHE A 412 7.60 10.80 6.20
C PHE A 412 8.49 9.60 6.49
N MET A 413 9.54 9.39 5.69
CA MET A 413 10.31 8.13 5.69
C MET A 413 11.32 8.03 6.85
N PHE A 414 10.83 8.06 8.09
CA PHE A 414 11.54 7.93 9.35
C PHE A 414 10.75 6.99 10.29
N ALA A 415 11.38 5.97 10.87
CA ALA A 415 10.70 4.98 11.70
C ALA A 415 11.61 4.31 12.75
N CYS A 416 11.11 4.19 13.99
CA CYS A 416 11.69 3.47 15.12
C CYS A 416 13.20 3.71 15.34
N ALA A 417 13.66 4.93 15.11
CA ALA A 417 15.06 5.32 15.18
C ALA A 417 15.23 6.81 15.50
N MET A 418 16.30 7.14 16.21
CA MET A 418 16.84 8.50 16.21
C MET A 418 17.61 8.74 14.91
N TYR A 419 17.70 9.99 14.48
CA TYR A 419 18.34 10.38 13.23
C TYR A 419 19.37 11.49 13.45
N PRO A 420 20.45 11.53 12.64
CA PRO A 420 21.46 12.59 12.72
C PRO A 420 20.88 13.96 12.33
N THR A 421 21.55 15.03 12.79
CA THR A 421 21.11 16.43 12.61
C THR A 421 22.19 17.33 12.04
N GLU A 422 23.29 16.74 11.57
CA GLU A 422 24.32 17.43 10.80
C GLU A 422 23.73 18.15 9.58
N THR A 423 24.32 19.31 9.25
CA THR A 423 23.83 20.22 8.21
C THR A 423 23.57 19.52 6.88
N ASP A 424 24.45 18.62 6.45
CA ASP A 424 24.33 17.91 5.17
C ASP A 424 23.17 16.89 5.17
N PHE A 425 22.92 16.23 6.32
CA PHE A 425 21.78 15.32 6.48
C PHE A 425 20.46 16.09 6.49
N ILE A 426 20.38 17.16 7.30
CA ILE A 426 19.20 18.04 7.32
C ILE A 426 18.94 18.67 5.95
N GLN A 427 19.99 19.04 5.20
CA GLN A 427 19.82 19.63 3.88
C GLN A 427 19.24 18.62 2.87
N THR A 428 19.70 17.38 2.84
CA THR A 428 19.09 16.37 1.96
C THR A 428 17.66 16.00 2.38
N VAL A 429 17.35 16.01 3.69
CA VAL A 429 15.96 15.85 4.18
C VAL A 429 15.07 17.01 3.75
N ARG A 430 15.53 18.26 3.77
CA ARG A 430 14.75 19.41 3.26
C ARG A 430 14.40 19.24 1.79
N GLU A 431 15.35 18.80 0.97
CA GLU A 431 15.16 18.58 -0.45
C GLU A 431 14.15 17.46 -0.72
N GLU A 432 14.25 16.34 0.01
CA GLU A 432 13.28 15.24 0.00
C GLU A 432 11.87 15.72 0.35
N VAL A 433 11.71 16.39 1.50
CA VAL A 433 10.40 16.84 2.01
C VAL A 433 9.74 17.81 1.03
N VAL A 434 10.47 18.81 0.53
CA VAL A 434 9.95 19.76 -0.45
C VAL A 434 9.47 19.05 -1.72
N GLN A 435 10.28 18.13 -2.27
CA GLN A 435 9.92 17.43 -3.50
C GLN A 435 8.71 16.50 -3.30
N GLN A 436 8.67 15.74 -2.21
CA GLN A 436 7.59 14.79 -1.93
C GLN A 436 6.28 15.49 -1.60
N VAL A 437 6.27 16.53 -0.76
CA VAL A 437 5.07 17.34 -0.49
C VAL A 437 4.54 17.96 -1.78
N GLN A 438 5.41 18.53 -2.62
CA GLN A 438 5.00 19.11 -3.90
C GLN A 438 4.51 18.05 -4.91
N ARG A 439 4.99 16.81 -4.84
CA ARG A 439 4.52 15.70 -5.69
C ARG A 439 3.13 15.28 -5.25
N LEU A 440 2.94 15.11 -3.95
CA LEU A 440 1.84 14.35 -3.39
C LEU A 440 0.64 15.19 -2.92
N LYS A 441 0.79 16.49 -2.62
CA LYS A 441 -0.29 17.33 -2.07
C LYS A 441 -1.50 17.55 -3.00
N SER A 442 -1.43 17.14 -4.26
CA SER A 442 -2.57 17.21 -5.19
C SER A 442 -3.59 16.07 -5.00
N HIS A 443 -3.20 14.95 -4.38
CA HIS A 443 -4.03 13.74 -4.23
C HIS A 443 -5.07 13.91 -3.09
N PRO A 444 -6.39 13.83 -3.35
CA PRO A 444 -7.41 13.87 -2.30
C PRO A 444 -7.31 12.71 -1.30
N SER A 445 -6.77 11.56 -1.70
CA SER A 445 -6.56 10.41 -0.83
C SER A 445 -5.80 10.78 0.43
N ILE A 446 -4.67 11.50 0.32
CA ILE A 446 -3.85 11.89 1.48
C ILE A 446 -4.66 12.81 2.41
N ILE A 447 -5.01 12.32 3.61
CA ILE A 447 -5.79 13.06 4.61
C ILE A 447 -4.94 13.69 5.71
N ILE A 448 -3.72 13.19 5.92
CA ILE A 448 -2.81 13.68 6.96
C ILE A 448 -1.35 13.42 6.60
N TRP A 449 -0.49 14.35 7.03
CA TRP A 449 0.96 14.20 7.03
C TRP A 449 1.43 13.82 8.44
N SER A 450 2.34 12.86 8.56
CA SER A 450 2.85 12.35 9.83
C SER A 450 4.38 12.34 9.82
N GLY A 451 5.03 12.97 10.79
CA GLY A 451 6.48 13.25 10.74
C GLY A 451 7.36 12.00 10.83
N ASN A 452 6.90 10.95 11.50
CA ASN A 452 7.61 9.66 11.64
C ASN A 452 6.70 8.57 12.23
N ASN A 453 7.18 7.32 12.22
CA ASN A 453 6.68 6.23 13.04
C ASN A 453 7.46 6.10 14.37
N GLU A 454 6.74 6.14 15.49
CA GLU A 454 7.14 5.79 16.86
C GLU A 454 8.33 6.52 17.47
N ASN A 455 8.94 7.52 16.82
CA ASN A 455 10.13 8.16 17.38
C ASN A 455 9.81 9.06 18.58
N GLU A 456 8.58 9.56 18.71
CA GLU A 456 8.12 10.21 19.95
C GLU A 456 8.05 9.20 21.10
N ALA A 457 7.36 8.07 20.87
CA ALA A 457 7.22 6.99 21.83
C ALA A 457 8.57 6.41 22.28
N ALA A 458 9.48 6.16 21.33
CA ALA A 458 10.82 5.64 21.58
C ALA A 458 11.66 6.59 22.45
N LEU A 459 11.53 7.91 22.23
CA LEU A 459 12.27 8.92 22.98
C LEU A 459 11.64 9.26 24.35
N ALA A 460 10.32 9.18 24.48
CA ALA A 460 9.62 9.34 25.75
C ALA A 460 9.87 8.13 26.68
N THR A 461 9.67 6.92 26.15
CA THR A 461 9.73 5.65 26.92
C THR A 461 11.11 4.98 26.93
N ASP A 462 12.12 5.61 26.34
CA ASP A 462 13.55 5.25 26.40
C ASP A 462 13.93 3.88 25.80
N TRP A 463 13.41 3.57 24.62
CA TRP A 463 13.64 2.29 23.91
C TRP A 463 15.12 1.97 23.64
N PHE A 464 16.00 2.96 23.73
CA PHE A 464 17.41 2.87 23.36
C PHE A 464 18.38 3.09 24.54
N ASP A 465 17.88 3.01 25.79
CA ASP A 465 18.66 3.18 27.02
C ASP A 465 19.52 4.48 27.02
N ILE A 466 18.93 5.59 26.56
CA ILE A 466 19.65 6.84 26.35
C ILE A 466 20.04 7.45 27.70
N PRO A 467 21.34 7.69 27.97
CA PRO A 467 21.78 8.28 29.23
C PRO A 467 21.03 9.59 29.52
N ALA A 468 20.45 9.72 30.71
CA ALA A 468 19.61 10.86 31.09
C ALA A 468 20.27 12.24 30.86
N SER A 469 21.60 12.32 31.00
CA SER A 469 22.40 13.53 30.71
C SER A 469 22.45 13.91 29.22
N GLN A 470 22.20 12.96 28.32
CA GLN A 470 22.14 13.15 26.87
C GLN A 470 20.70 13.31 26.34
N ARG A 471 19.66 12.84 27.03
CA ARG A 471 18.25 12.93 26.56
C ARG A 471 17.84 14.34 26.07
N PRO A 472 18.21 15.47 26.73
CA PRO A 472 17.93 16.82 26.22
C PRO A 472 18.59 17.14 24.87
N LYS A 473 19.61 16.39 24.44
CA LYS A 473 20.18 16.49 23.09
C LYS A 473 19.26 15.83 22.07
N TYR A 474 18.90 14.56 22.26
CA TYR A 474 18.00 13.84 21.35
C TYR A 474 16.62 14.50 21.22
N ILE A 475 16.08 15.12 22.29
CA ILE A 475 14.86 15.94 22.21
C ILE A 475 15.05 17.15 21.27
N ARG A 476 16.19 17.85 21.35
CA ARG A 476 16.48 18.94 20.40
C ARG A 476 16.70 18.43 18.98
N ASP A 477 17.29 17.25 18.81
CA ASP A 477 17.51 16.66 17.49
C ASP A 477 16.18 16.23 16.85
N TYR A 478 15.29 15.62 17.64
CA TYR A 478 13.91 15.31 17.26
C TYR A 478 13.13 16.57 16.85
N VAL A 479 13.13 17.62 17.69
CA VAL A 479 12.46 18.91 17.36
C VAL A 479 13.09 19.55 16.12
N MET A 480 14.42 19.53 16.00
CA MET A 480 15.10 20.08 14.83
C MET A 480 14.65 19.38 13.54
N LEU A 481 14.61 18.05 13.53
CA LEU A 481 14.23 17.27 12.36
C LEU A 481 12.73 17.42 12.03
N TYR A 482 11.86 17.05 12.97
CA TYR A 482 10.42 16.91 12.70
C TYR A 482 9.64 18.23 12.74
N VAL A 483 10.10 19.22 13.53
CA VAL A 483 9.37 20.49 13.73
C VAL A 483 10.03 21.63 12.94
N ASP A 484 11.29 21.93 13.23
CA ASP A 484 11.99 23.09 12.63
C ASP A 484 12.26 22.92 11.13
N ASN A 485 12.26 21.67 10.64
CA ASN A 485 12.41 21.34 9.22
C ASN A 485 11.14 20.72 8.63
N ILE A 486 10.75 19.48 9.01
CA ILE A 486 9.65 18.76 8.31
C ILE A 486 8.31 19.51 8.44
N LYS A 487 7.78 19.72 9.66
CA LYS A 487 6.52 20.46 9.87
C LYS A 487 6.52 21.83 9.18
N LYS A 488 7.61 22.58 9.34
CA LYS A 488 7.78 23.92 8.76
C LYS A 488 7.74 23.94 7.23
N LEU A 489 8.24 22.90 6.56
CA LEU A 489 8.14 22.77 5.10
C LEU A 489 6.76 22.28 4.67
N VAL A 490 6.14 21.39 5.42
CA VAL A 490 4.77 20.89 5.15
C VAL A 490 3.71 21.98 5.29
N GLN A 491 3.92 23.00 6.12
CA GLN A 491 3.03 24.16 6.28
C GLN A 491 2.75 24.97 4.98
N GLU A 492 3.46 24.70 3.87
CA GLU A 492 3.06 25.18 2.54
C GLU A 492 1.75 24.52 2.03
N ASP A 493 1.42 23.31 2.48
CA ASP A 493 0.13 22.66 2.27
C ASP A 493 -0.86 23.06 3.39
N GLN A 494 -1.68 24.06 3.10
CA GLN A 494 -2.71 24.56 4.02
C GLN A 494 -4.00 23.70 4.02
N SER A 495 -4.05 22.62 3.24
CA SER A 495 -5.27 21.81 3.06
C SER A 495 -5.36 20.57 3.96
N ARG A 496 -4.30 20.25 4.71
CA ARG A 496 -4.18 19.02 5.50
C ARG A 496 -3.58 19.27 6.89
N PRO A 497 -3.99 18.50 7.92
CA PRO A 497 -3.31 18.44 9.20
C PRO A 497 -1.90 17.82 9.08
N PHE A 498 -1.05 18.13 10.07
CA PHE A 498 0.26 17.52 10.28
C PHE A 498 0.38 17.02 11.72
N LEU A 499 0.90 15.81 11.91
CA LEU A 499 1.31 15.23 13.19
C LEU A 499 2.82 15.04 13.23
N VAL A 500 3.43 15.15 14.41
CA VAL A 500 4.89 15.02 14.53
C VAL A 500 5.33 13.54 14.52
N SER A 501 4.51 12.64 15.05
CA SER A 501 4.74 11.20 15.20
C SER A 501 3.41 10.43 15.11
N SER A 502 3.50 9.10 15.06
CA SER A 502 2.41 8.12 15.25
C SER A 502 3.02 6.96 16.07
N PRO A 503 2.60 6.69 17.32
CA PRO A 503 1.57 7.40 18.07
C PRO A 503 2.05 8.79 18.53
N THR A 504 1.11 9.65 18.86
CA THR A 504 1.32 10.97 19.46
C THR A 504 0.07 11.42 20.22
N ASN A 505 0.20 12.27 21.25
CA ASN A 505 -0.96 12.93 21.88
C ASN A 505 -1.47 14.13 21.05
N GLY A 506 -0.88 14.38 19.88
CA GLY A 506 -1.33 15.39 18.93
C GLY A 506 -1.17 16.81 19.48
N ALA A 507 -2.26 17.54 19.63
CA ALA A 507 -2.28 18.90 20.17
C ALA A 507 -1.74 18.99 21.62
N GLU A 508 -1.79 17.91 22.38
CA GLU A 508 -1.18 17.87 23.73
C GLU A 508 0.34 17.70 23.63
N SER A 509 0.85 16.79 22.77
CA SER A 509 2.28 16.70 22.46
C SER A 509 2.86 18.03 22.00
N GLU A 510 2.13 18.84 21.21
CA GLU A 510 2.59 20.20 20.84
C GLU A 510 2.75 21.13 22.06
N GLN A 511 1.85 21.04 23.05
CA GLN A 511 1.89 21.83 24.28
C GLN A 511 3.00 21.37 25.24
N GLU A 512 3.26 20.06 25.31
CA GLU A 512 4.33 19.43 26.11
C GLU A 512 5.74 19.69 25.55
N GLY A 513 5.86 20.27 24.35
CA GLY A 513 7.15 20.56 23.71
C GLY A 513 7.61 19.49 22.72
N TRP A 514 6.66 18.90 21.99
CA TRP A 514 6.79 17.96 20.88
C TRP A 514 7.13 16.51 21.23
N VAL A 515 7.41 16.22 22.50
CA VAL A 515 7.60 14.87 23.04
C VAL A 515 6.82 14.79 24.34
N ALA A 516 5.65 14.15 24.29
CA ALA A 516 4.80 13.99 25.48
C ALA A 516 5.46 13.11 26.56
N GLU A 517 5.08 13.32 27.82
CA GLU A 517 5.48 12.45 28.95
C GLU A 517 4.99 11.01 28.73
N ASN A 518 3.79 10.87 28.15
CA ASN A 518 3.22 9.58 27.75
C ASN A 518 2.50 9.67 26.40
N PRO A 519 3.18 9.38 25.27
CA PRO A 519 2.57 9.32 23.93
C PRO A 519 1.56 8.17 23.73
N TYR A 520 1.32 7.34 24.76
CA TYR A 520 0.30 6.29 24.77
C TYR A 520 -0.89 6.68 25.67
N ASP A 521 -1.16 7.97 25.91
CA ASP A 521 -2.31 8.38 26.71
C ASP A 521 -3.63 8.20 25.92
N LEU A 522 -4.50 7.32 26.44
CA LEU A 522 -5.77 6.95 25.82
C LEU A 522 -6.79 8.11 25.73
N HIS A 523 -6.52 9.24 26.40
CA HIS A 523 -7.39 10.41 26.43
C HIS A 523 -7.14 11.39 25.28
N TYR A 524 -6.07 11.21 24.51
CA TYR A 524 -5.65 12.07 23.40
C TYR A 524 -5.32 11.22 22.16
N GLY A 525 -5.02 11.88 21.04
CA GLY A 525 -4.11 11.32 20.06
C GLY A 525 -4.50 10.00 19.38
N ASP A 526 -3.47 9.27 18.98
CA ASP A 526 -3.55 7.93 18.44
C ASP A 526 -2.61 6.97 19.20
N VAL A 527 -2.92 5.67 19.18
CA VAL A 527 -2.25 4.66 20.00
C VAL A 527 -1.90 3.42 19.17
N HIS A 528 -0.67 2.94 19.33
CA HIS A 528 -0.24 1.62 18.88
C HIS A 528 -0.42 0.62 20.04
N PHE A 529 -0.99 -0.57 19.80
CA PHE A 529 -1.15 -1.59 20.84
C PHE A 529 -0.88 -3.02 20.38
N TYR A 530 0.08 -3.65 21.04
CA TYR A 530 0.48 -5.03 20.84
C TYR A 530 0.52 -5.76 22.18
N SER A 531 -0.04 -6.97 22.24
CA SER A 531 0.09 -7.86 23.40
C SER A 531 0.04 -9.32 22.96
N TYR A 532 1.07 -10.08 23.35
CA TYR A 532 1.28 -11.46 22.91
C TYR A 532 1.19 -12.50 24.05
N ILE A 533 0.85 -12.02 25.25
CA ILE A 533 0.76 -12.83 26.49
C ILE A 533 -0.62 -12.77 27.14
N LEU A 534 -1.43 -11.76 26.82
CA LEU A 534 -2.79 -11.60 27.30
C LEU A 534 -3.76 -12.32 26.37
N ASP A 535 -4.84 -12.85 26.93
CA ASP A 535 -5.91 -13.47 26.17
C ASP A 535 -6.56 -12.45 25.21
N CYS A 536 -6.44 -12.67 23.90
CA CYS A 536 -6.99 -11.78 22.87
C CYS A 536 -8.51 -11.91 22.67
N TRP A 537 -9.17 -12.85 23.33
CA TRP A 537 -10.62 -12.91 23.44
C TRP A 537 -11.11 -12.08 24.63
N ASP A 538 -10.23 -11.80 25.61
CA ASP A 538 -10.52 -10.86 26.70
C ASP A 538 -10.37 -9.40 26.22
N TRP A 539 -11.47 -8.88 25.67
CA TRP A 539 -11.57 -7.50 25.20
C TRP A 539 -11.24 -6.43 26.25
N ARG A 540 -11.26 -6.76 27.55
CA ARG A 540 -10.93 -5.81 28.64
C ARG A 540 -9.44 -5.47 28.68
N THR A 541 -8.61 -6.26 27.99
CA THR A 541 -7.16 -6.02 27.85
C THR A 541 -6.84 -4.92 26.83
N PHE A 542 -7.77 -4.59 25.93
CA PHE A 542 -7.55 -3.63 24.86
C PHE A 542 -7.71 -2.18 25.35
N PRO A 543 -6.81 -1.26 24.95
CA PRO A 543 -6.86 0.13 25.38
C PRO A 543 -8.02 0.85 24.70
N ARG A 544 -8.91 1.47 25.49
CA ARG A 544 -10.02 2.28 24.99
C ARG A 544 -9.54 3.68 24.54
N THR A 545 -8.78 3.71 23.45
CA THR A 545 -8.16 4.90 22.83
C THR A 545 -9.14 5.76 22.03
N ARG A 546 -8.75 6.99 21.68
CA ARG A 546 -9.41 7.82 20.65
C ARG A 546 -9.22 7.27 19.24
N PHE A 547 -8.04 6.72 18.94
CA PHE A 547 -7.72 6.17 17.63
C PHE A 547 -6.68 5.06 17.77
N ALA A 548 -6.91 3.92 17.11
CA ALA A 548 -5.95 2.82 17.03
C ALA A 548 -5.30 2.83 15.64
N SER A 549 -4.10 3.39 15.54
CA SER A 549 -3.32 3.54 14.30
C SER A 549 -2.47 2.31 13.99
N GLU A 550 -2.11 1.53 15.01
CA GLU A 550 -1.57 0.18 14.87
C GLU A 550 -2.06 -0.77 15.96
N TYR A 551 -2.31 -2.01 15.56
CA TYR A 551 -2.50 -3.16 16.44
C TYR A 551 -2.52 -4.45 15.61
N GLY A 552 -2.03 -5.56 16.14
CA GLY A 552 -2.12 -6.82 15.41
C GLY A 552 -1.56 -8.03 16.14
N PHE A 553 -1.76 -9.19 15.49
CA PHE A 553 -1.20 -10.48 15.87
C PHE A 553 -0.51 -11.12 14.66
N GLN A 554 0.59 -11.84 14.88
CA GLN A 554 1.26 -12.57 13.80
C GLN A 554 0.46 -13.81 13.36
N SER A 555 0.62 -14.17 12.08
CA SER A 555 0.34 -15.50 11.56
C SER A 555 1.38 -15.92 10.52
N TRP A 556 1.51 -17.23 10.32
CA TRP A 556 2.25 -17.75 9.19
C TRP A 556 1.43 -17.65 7.88
N PRO A 557 2.07 -17.36 6.73
CA PRO A 557 1.43 -17.49 5.43
C PRO A 557 1.18 -18.96 5.11
N SER A 558 0.30 -19.19 4.15
CA SER A 558 -0.13 -20.52 3.72
C SER A 558 1.00 -21.32 3.07
N PHE A 559 0.89 -22.65 3.13
CA PHE A 559 1.90 -23.56 2.58
C PHE A 559 2.20 -23.31 1.09
N SER A 560 1.19 -22.92 0.29
CA SER A 560 1.38 -22.62 -1.14
C SER A 560 2.32 -21.44 -1.39
N THR A 561 2.44 -20.52 -0.42
CA THR A 561 3.30 -19.33 -0.49
C THR A 561 4.71 -19.67 0.00
N LEU A 562 4.84 -20.56 0.98
CA LEU A 562 6.15 -21.04 1.47
C LEU A 562 6.81 -22.07 0.54
N GLN A 563 6.02 -22.92 -0.13
CA GLN A 563 6.51 -24.05 -0.92
C GLN A 563 7.51 -23.65 -2.04
N PRO A 564 7.32 -22.56 -2.82
CA PRO A 564 8.26 -22.17 -3.87
C PRO A 564 9.64 -21.74 -3.34
N VAL A 565 9.70 -21.29 -2.08
CA VAL A 565 10.91 -20.71 -1.46
C VAL A 565 11.56 -21.62 -0.40
N SER A 566 11.12 -22.87 -0.31
CA SER A 566 11.57 -23.84 0.70
C SER A 566 11.72 -25.25 0.11
N ILE A 567 12.37 -26.15 0.85
CA ILE A 567 12.48 -27.58 0.51
C ILE A 567 11.84 -28.46 1.59
N LYS A 568 11.71 -29.76 1.32
CA LYS A 568 11.00 -30.71 2.18
C LYS A 568 11.49 -30.71 3.63
N GLU A 569 12.79 -30.51 3.84
CA GLU A 569 13.46 -30.48 5.14
C GLU A 569 13.10 -29.22 5.96
N ASP A 570 12.60 -28.17 5.31
CA ASP A 570 12.18 -26.91 5.94
C ASP A 570 10.75 -26.96 6.50
N TRP A 571 9.93 -27.94 6.07
CA TRP A 571 8.49 -28.04 6.33
C TRP A 571 8.17 -28.59 7.73
N SER A 572 8.71 -27.91 8.74
CA SER A 572 8.47 -28.13 10.17
C SER A 572 8.52 -26.80 10.89
N TYR A 573 7.64 -26.60 11.87
CA TYR A 573 7.52 -25.32 12.60
C TYR A 573 8.77 -24.95 13.40
N GLY A 574 9.55 -25.95 13.82
CA GLY A 574 10.85 -25.79 14.48
C GLY A 574 12.05 -26.08 13.56
N SER A 575 11.95 -25.83 12.27
CA SER A 575 13.08 -25.97 11.34
C SER A 575 13.99 -24.73 11.38
N ASN A 576 15.23 -24.89 10.89
CA ASN A 576 16.13 -23.75 10.74
C ASN A 576 15.55 -22.70 9.78
N PHE A 577 14.80 -23.10 8.76
CA PHE A 577 14.14 -22.17 7.83
C PHE A 577 13.03 -21.37 8.54
N THR A 578 12.21 -22.00 9.38
CA THR A 578 11.11 -21.27 10.04
C THR A 578 11.61 -20.31 11.11
N SER A 579 12.68 -20.67 11.84
CA SER A 579 13.38 -19.77 12.76
C SER A 579 14.18 -18.67 12.03
N HIS A 580 14.64 -18.94 10.81
CA HIS A 580 15.30 -17.94 9.97
C HIS A 580 14.31 -16.93 9.40
N ARG A 581 13.13 -17.37 8.96
CA ARG A 581 12.07 -16.46 8.46
C ARG A 581 11.37 -15.66 9.54
N GLN A 582 11.32 -16.17 10.77
CA GLN A 582 10.80 -15.40 11.90
C GLN A 582 11.77 -14.27 12.26
N HIS A 583 11.31 -13.03 12.12
CA HIS A 583 12.08 -11.81 12.36
C HIS A 583 11.64 -11.04 13.61
N HIS A 584 10.50 -11.41 14.21
CA HIS A 584 10.07 -10.96 15.53
C HIS A 584 10.61 -11.88 16.63
N GLU A 585 11.07 -11.29 17.74
CA GLU A 585 11.58 -12.03 18.89
C GLU A 585 10.47 -12.90 19.50
N ASP A 586 10.76 -14.19 19.73
CA ASP A 586 9.82 -15.20 20.20
C ASP A 586 8.48 -15.36 19.43
N GLY A 587 8.31 -14.73 18.25
CA GLY A 587 7.02 -14.68 17.53
C GLY A 587 6.40 -16.07 17.24
N ASN A 588 7.23 -17.08 16.96
CA ASN A 588 6.75 -18.46 16.80
C ASN A 588 6.24 -19.09 18.12
N GLN A 589 6.83 -18.76 19.25
CA GLN A 589 6.36 -19.23 20.55
C GLN A 589 5.07 -18.48 20.95
N GLN A 590 5.06 -17.15 20.79
CA GLN A 590 3.91 -16.29 21.05
C GLN A 590 2.66 -16.76 20.29
N MET A 591 2.76 -16.97 18.97
CA MET A 591 1.64 -17.47 18.15
C MET A 591 1.04 -18.79 18.66
N ILE A 592 1.90 -19.73 19.09
CA ILE A 592 1.47 -21.04 19.56
C ILE A 592 0.88 -20.98 20.97
N LEU A 593 1.45 -20.15 21.87
CA LEU A 593 0.87 -19.90 23.19
C LEU A 593 -0.53 -19.30 23.06
N GLN A 594 -0.70 -18.30 22.19
CA GLN A 594 -1.99 -17.65 21.96
C GLN A 594 -3.02 -18.60 21.34
N ALA A 595 -2.61 -19.43 20.37
CA ALA A 595 -3.49 -20.46 19.81
C ALA A 595 -3.93 -21.49 20.88
N ALA A 596 -3.04 -21.87 21.80
CA ALA A 596 -3.32 -22.83 22.86
C ALA A 596 -4.32 -22.33 23.93
N LEU A 597 -4.56 -21.01 24.02
CA LEU A 597 -5.57 -20.45 24.93
C LEU A 597 -6.99 -20.95 24.60
N HIS A 598 -7.32 -21.11 23.32
CA HIS A 598 -8.68 -21.49 22.89
C HIS A 598 -8.77 -22.74 22.00
N PHE A 599 -7.66 -23.19 21.40
CA PHE A 599 -7.64 -24.30 20.45
C PHE A 599 -6.73 -25.45 20.89
N HIS A 600 -7.01 -26.66 20.41
CA HIS A 600 -6.06 -27.77 20.50
C HIS A 600 -4.95 -27.58 19.46
N LEU A 601 -3.69 -27.67 19.91
CA LEU A 601 -2.54 -27.57 19.00
C LEU A 601 -2.44 -28.81 18.09
N PRO A 602 -2.08 -28.65 16.80
CA PRO A 602 -1.93 -29.76 15.88
C PRO A 602 -0.89 -30.80 16.31
N ASN A 603 -1.30 -32.07 16.35
CA ASN A 603 -0.50 -33.20 16.82
C ASN A 603 -0.40 -34.37 15.82
N ALA A 604 -0.75 -34.14 14.55
CA ALA A 604 -0.74 -35.16 13.50
C ALA A 604 0.61 -35.90 13.40
N THR A 605 0.60 -37.21 13.17
CA THR A 605 1.83 -38.01 13.08
C THR A 605 2.65 -37.69 11.82
N ASP A 606 1.99 -37.44 10.69
CA ASP A 606 2.63 -36.94 9.47
C ASP A 606 3.21 -35.52 9.70
N PRO A 607 4.53 -35.31 9.51
CA PRO A 607 5.16 -34.01 9.70
C PRO A 607 4.60 -32.91 8.79
N LEU A 608 4.30 -33.23 7.53
CA LEU A 608 3.79 -32.22 6.59
C LEU A 608 2.39 -31.77 6.99
N LYS A 609 1.48 -32.70 7.27
CA LYS A 609 0.15 -32.36 7.79
C LYS A 609 0.25 -31.56 9.10
N ARG A 610 1.11 -31.96 10.04
CA ARG A 610 1.31 -31.21 11.29
C ARG A 610 1.76 -29.78 11.00
N PHE A 611 2.72 -29.59 10.09
CA PHE A 611 3.16 -28.26 9.68
C PHE A 611 2.02 -27.44 9.07
N THR A 612 1.30 -27.97 8.08
CA THR A 612 0.19 -27.24 7.43
C THR A 612 -0.97 -26.93 8.38
N ASP A 613 -1.30 -27.86 9.28
CA ASP A 613 -2.31 -27.64 10.33
C ASP A 613 -1.86 -26.52 11.29
N THR A 614 -0.56 -26.42 11.58
CA THR A 614 -0.01 -25.34 12.41
C THR A 614 -0.04 -23.99 11.69
N LEU A 615 0.30 -23.92 10.39
CA LEU A 615 0.14 -22.68 9.62
C LEU A 615 -1.33 -22.21 9.69
N TYR A 616 -2.27 -23.12 9.46
CA TYR A 616 -3.71 -22.87 9.57
C TYR A 616 -4.11 -22.35 10.96
N ILE A 617 -3.70 -22.99 12.07
CA ILE A 617 -4.13 -22.54 13.40
C ILE A 617 -3.57 -21.16 13.77
N THR A 618 -2.39 -20.76 13.26
CA THR A 618 -1.90 -19.38 13.45
C THR A 618 -2.76 -18.36 12.70
N GLN A 619 -3.27 -18.67 11.51
CA GLN A 619 -4.21 -17.78 10.80
C GLN A 619 -5.59 -17.72 11.47
N VAL A 620 -6.08 -18.83 12.03
CA VAL A 620 -7.33 -18.85 12.83
C VAL A 620 -7.18 -17.98 14.08
N MET A 621 -6.06 -18.13 14.80
CA MET A 621 -5.74 -17.32 15.98
C MET A 621 -5.67 -15.83 15.62
N GLN A 622 -4.89 -15.45 14.62
CA GLN A 622 -4.76 -14.06 14.17
C GLN A 622 -6.12 -13.47 13.78
N ALA A 623 -6.87 -14.16 12.91
CA ALA A 623 -8.16 -13.67 12.42
C ALA A 623 -9.14 -13.41 13.56
N GLN A 624 -9.20 -14.32 14.55
CA GLN A 624 -10.08 -14.17 15.70
C GLN A 624 -9.59 -13.07 16.66
N CYS A 625 -8.30 -13.02 16.99
CA CYS A 625 -7.74 -11.98 17.88
C CYS A 625 -7.98 -10.57 17.32
N VAL A 626 -7.62 -10.34 16.06
CA VAL A 626 -7.80 -9.03 15.41
C VAL A 626 -9.28 -8.71 15.24
N LYS A 627 -10.15 -9.68 14.94
CA LYS A 627 -11.62 -9.47 14.97
C LYS A 627 -12.08 -8.94 16.32
N THR A 628 -11.78 -9.62 17.43
CA THR A 628 -12.21 -9.19 18.77
C THR A 628 -11.75 -7.76 19.06
N GLN A 629 -10.50 -7.43 18.69
CA GLN A 629 -9.90 -6.11 18.92
C GLN A 629 -10.53 -5.01 18.04
N THR A 630 -10.69 -5.25 16.73
CA THR A 630 -11.35 -4.30 15.83
C THR A 630 -12.81 -4.08 16.20
N GLU A 631 -13.53 -5.15 16.57
CA GLU A 631 -14.92 -5.09 17.01
C GLU A 631 -15.06 -4.26 18.29
N PHE A 632 -14.13 -4.40 19.25
CA PHE A 632 -14.02 -3.55 20.42
C PHE A 632 -13.82 -2.07 20.04
N TYR A 633 -12.89 -1.74 19.15
CA TYR A 633 -12.70 -0.35 18.70
C TYR A 633 -13.92 0.21 17.97
N ARG A 634 -14.56 -0.57 17.09
CA ARG A 634 -15.76 -0.11 16.36
C ARG A 634 -16.94 0.16 17.29
N ARG A 635 -17.20 -0.66 18.32
CA ARG A 635 -18.26 -0.37 19.30
C ARG A 635 -17.93 0.81 20.23
N SER A 636 -16.64 1.06 20.47
CA SER A 636 -16.15 2.13 21.35
C SER A 636 -16.34 3.55 20.82
N ARG A 637 -16.88 3.70 19.59
CA ARG A 637 -17.05 4.99 18.90
C ARG A 637 -18.05 5.97 19.52
N SER A 638 -19.06 5.48 20.24
CA SER A 638 -20.15 6.32 20.77
C SER A 638 -20.27 6.30 22.29
N GLU A 639 -19.52 5.41 22.96
CA GLU A 639 -19.57 5.26 24.41
C GLU A 639 -18.37 5.92 25.10
N ILE A 640 -18.61 6.43 26.31
CA ILE A 640 -17.58 6.83 27.26
C ILE A 640 -17.75 5.96 28.52
N ILE A 641 -16.72 5.19 28.84
CA ILE A 641 -16.68 4.28 29.99
C ILE A 641 -15.40 4.57 30.75
N GLU A 642 -15.50 4.84 32.07
CA GLU A 642 -14.38 5.22 32.93
C GLU A 642 -13.55 6.40 32.39
N GLY A 643 -14.22 7.37 31.75
CA GLY A 643 -13.58 8.53 31.16
C GLY A 643 -12.86 8.26 29.84
N LYS A 644 -12.99 7.07 29.23
CA LYS A 644 -12.31 6.66 27.99
C LYS A 644 -13.32 6.25 26.92
N GLY A 645 -12.98 6.40 25.64
CA GLY A 645 -13.85 6.05 24.51
C GLY A 645 -13.88 7.14 23.44
N HIS A 646 -14.97 7.18 22.67
CA HIS A 646 -15.07 7.96 21.43
C HIS A 646 -14.00 7.54 20.40
N THR A 647 -13.80 6.23 20.26
CA THR A 647 -12.81 5.65 19.32
C THR A 647 -13.25 5.86 17.88
N MET A 648 -12.46 6.54 17.06
CA MET A 648 -12.85 6.98 15.71
C MET A 648 -11.94 6.48 14.58
N GLY A 649 -11.07 5.51 14.86
CA GLY A 649 -10.40 4.75 13.82
C GLY A 649 -9.73 3.49 14.36
N ALA A 650 -9.57 2.53 13.45
CA ALA A 650 -8.96 1.24 13.70
C ALA A 650 -8.21 0.77 12.44
N LEU A 651 -6.92 1.09 12.38
CA LEU A 651 -5.98 0.64 11.35
C LEU A 651 -5.11 -0.48 11.91
N TYR A 652 -5.34 -1.73 11.48
CA TYR A 652 -4.52 -2.84 11.98
C TYR A 652 -3.13 -2.87 11.34
N TRP A 653 -2.16 -3.37 12.08
CA TRP A 653 -0.86 -3.79 11.57
C TRP A 653 -0.99 -5.25 11.13
N GLN A 654 -0.76 -5.63 9.88
CA GLN A 654 -0.48 -4.82 8.68
C GLN A 654 -1.29 -5.35 7.49
N LEU A 655 -1.38 -4.61 6.37
CA LEU A 655 -2.12 -5.06 5.19
C LEU A 655 -1.43 -6.27 4.53
N ASN A 656 -0.21 -6.06 4.03
CA ASN A 656 0.49 -6.89 3.06
C ASN A 656 1.87 -7.36 3.57
N ASP A 657 2.49 -8.29 2.84
CA ASP A 657 3.87 -8.75 3.06
C ASP A 657 4.82 -8.30 1.96
N ILE A 658 6.09 -8.09 2.33
CA ILE A 658 7.22 -7.83 1.40
C ILE A 658 7.84 -9.12 0.83
N TRP A 659 7.71 -10.25 1.55
CA TRP A 659 8.29 -11.56 1.23
C TRP A 659 7.56 -12.67 2.01
N GLN A 660 7.91 -13.94 1.78
CA GLN A 660 7.23 -15.08 2.41
C GLN A 660 7.83 -15.39 3.80
N ALA A 661 7.24 -14.80 4.84
CA ALA A 661 7.64 -14.94 6.25
C ALA A 661 6.39 -14.85 7.17
N PRO A 662 6.47 -15.29 8.44
CA PRO A 662 5.44 -14.95 9.42
C PRO A 662 5.41 -13.45 9.69
N SER A 663 4.22 -12.90 9.81
CA SER A 663 4.01 -11.46 9.92
C SER A 663 2.60 -11.16 10.44
N TRP A 664 2.34 -9.90 10.74
CA TRP A 664 1.01 -9.40 11.06
C TRP A 664 0.13 -9.17 9.82
N SER A 665 0.60 -9.53 8.62
CA SER A 665 -0.16 -9.25 7.39
C SER A 665 -1.49 -9.98 7.35
N SER A 666 -2.46 -9.37 6.65
CA SER A 666 -3.71 -10.01 6.24
C SER A 666 -3.65 -10.59 4.82
N ILE A 667 -2.76 -10.07 3.97
CA ILE A 667 -2.49 -10.51 2.61
C ILE A 667 -1.05 -11.00 2.52
N GLU A 668 -0.87 -12.27 2.14
CA GLU A 668 0.42 -12.91 1.92
C GLU A 668 1.14 -12.31 0.70
N PHE A 669 2.47 -12.43 0.67
CA PHE A 669 3.27 -12.04 -0.49
C PHE A 669 2.75 -12.72 -1.77
N GLY A 670 2.57 -11.94 -2.83
CA GLY A 670 1.88 -12.38 -4.05
C GLY A 670 0.36 -12.15 -4.07
N GLY A 671 -0.20 -11.50 -3.04
CA GLY A 671 -1.59 -11.01 -3.04
C GLY A 671 -2.65 -12.00 -2.54
N LYS A 672 -2.25 -13.15 -1.97
CA LYS A 672 -3.18 -14.16 -1.47
C LYS A 672 -3.72 -13.78 -0.10
N TRP A 673 -5.04 -13.76 0.07
CA TRP A 673 -5.68 -13.45 1.34
C TRP A 673 -5.42 -14.53 2.40
N LYS A 674 -4.93 -14.14 3.59
CA LYS A 674 -5.02 -14.95 4.82
C LYS A 674 -6.45 -14.93 5.35
N MET A 675 -6.77 -15.83 6.30
CA MET A 675 -8.06 -15.85 6.98
C MET A 675 -8.47 -14.48 7.59
N LEU A 676 -7.50 -13.68 8.05
CA LEU A 676 -7.73 -12.32 8.56
C LEU A 676 -8.42 -11.40 7.55
N HIS A 677 -8.09 -11.46 6.25
CA HIS A 677 -8.66 -10.51 5.28
C HIS A 677 -10.15 -10.78 5.00
N TYR A 678 -10.55 -12.06 5.01
CA TYR A 678 -11.97 -12.45 4.97
C TYR A 678 -12.74 -11.99 6.21
N PHE A 679 -12.08 -12.00 7.38
CA PHE A 679 -12.65 -11.46 8.61
C PHE A 679 -12.77 -9.93 8.53
N ALA A 680 -11.79 -9.23 7.95
CA ALA A 680 -11.82 -7.79 7.74
C ALA A 680 -13.00 -7.33 6.87
N GLN A 681 -13.27 -8.03 5.76
CA GLN A 681 -14.47 -7.81 4.94
C GLN A 681 -15.76 -7.82 5.78
N SER A 682 -15.84 -8.71 6.76
CA SER A 682 -17.00 -8.80 7.67
C SER A 682 -16.98 -7.69 8.73
N PHE A 683 -15.90 -7.57 9.50
CA PHE A 683 -15.85 -6.65 10.64
C PHE A 683 -15.73 -5.17 10.26
N PHE A 684 -15.46 -4.85 8.98
CA PHE A 684 -15.53 -3.48 8.44
C PHE A 684 -16.82 -3.19 7.64
N ALA A 685 -17.80 -4.10 7.61
CA ALA A 685 -19.10 -3.85 6.97
C ALA A 685 -19.78 -2.58 7.53
N ALA A 686 -20.45 -1.82 6.65
CA ALA A 686 -21.02 -0.50 6.97
C ALA A 686 -22.14 -0.55 8.01
N VAL A 687 -22.85 -1.66 8.10
CA VAL A 687 -23.76 -2.00 9.21
C VAL A 687 -23.33 -3.36 9.72
N PHE A 688 -23.09 -3.50 11.03
CA PHE A 688 -22.50 -4.71 11.60
C PHE A 688 -22.86 -4.90 13.08
N PRO A 689 -23.27 -6.11 13.50
CA PRO A 689 -23.41 -6.42 14.92
C PRO A 689 -22.10 -6.89 15.55
N VAL A 690 -21.87 -6.48 16.79
CA VAL A 690 -20.76 -6.97 17.63
C VAL A 690 -21.33 -7.47 18.95
N ALA A 691 -21.05 -8.73 19.30
CA ALA A 691 -21.39 -9.29 20.60
C ALA A 691 -20.15 -9.48 21.47
N PHE A 692 -20.33 -9.30 22.77
CA PHE A 692 -19.35 -9.65 23.79
C PHE A 692 -20.07 -9.98 25.10
N GLU A 693 -19.33 -10.50 26.07
CA GLU A 693 -19.84 -10.74 27.41
C GLU A 693 -19.24 -9.75 28.42
N GLU A 694 -20.09 -9.29 29.32
CA GLU A 694 -19.78 -8.42 30.46
C GLU A 694 -20.55 -8.98 31.66
N ASP A 695 -19.87 -9.40 32.73
CA ASP A 695 -20.46 -9.98 33.95
C ASP A 695 -21.56 -11.04 33.69
N ASP A 696 -21.20 -12.12 32.95
CA ASP A 696 -22.08 -13.21 32.51
C ASP A 696 -23.31 -12.75 31.68
N THR A 697 -23.29 -11.51 31.18
CA THR A 697 -24.36 -10.92 30.36
C THR A 697 -23.90 -10.76 28.92
N LEU A 698 -24.65 -11.36 27.98
CA LEU A 698 -24.43 -11.13 26.56
C LEU A 698 -24.94 -9.73 26.19
N VAL A 699 -24.07 -8.93 25.59
CA VAL A 699 -24.41 -7.60 25.06
C VAL A 699 -24.11 -7.59 23.57
N ILE A 700 -25.07 -7.11 22.76
CA ILE A 700 -24.87 -6.94 21.31
C ILE A 700 -25.06 -5.48 20.94
N TYR A 701 -24.05 -4.89 20.31
CA TYR A 701 -24.08 -3.56 19.73
C TYR A 701 -24.40 -3.64 18.24
N ALA A 702 -25.26 -2.76 17.78
CA ALA A 702 -25.42 -2.44 16.36
C ALA A 702 -24.51 -1.26 16.02
N ILE A 703 -23.63 -1.43 15.03
CA ILE A 703 -22.73 -0.39 14.54
C ILE A 703 -23.22 0.06 13.17
N SER A 704 -23.23 1.38 12.93
CA SER A 704 -23.51 2.00 11.63
C SER A 704 -22.41 2.98 11.27
N ASP A 705 -21.84 2.84 10.06
CA ASP A 705 -21.01 3.87 9.40
C ASP A 705 -21.86 4.78 8.48
N LEU A 706 -23.15 4.50 8.31
CA LEU A 706 -24.03 5.26 7.41
C LEU A 706 -24.33 6.64 7.96
N SER A 707 -24.55 7.62 7.07
CA SER A 707 -24.92 9.00 7.42
C SER A 707 -26.39 9.19 7.82
N ARG A 708 -27.21 8.13 7.75
CA ARG A 708 -28.64 8.12 8.11
C ARG A 708 -28.89 7.20 9.29
N ASP A 709 -29.88 7.55 10.09
CA ASP A 709 -30.35 6.70 11.17
C ASP A 709 -31.03 5.44 10.62
N LEU A 710 -30.86 4.33 11.34
CA LEU A 710 -31.51 3.06 11.08
C LEU A 710 -32.37 2.66 12.28
N LYS A 711 -33.38 1.84 12.05
CA LYS A 711 -34.18 1.22 13.11
C LYS A 711 -33.96 -0.28 13.05
N LEU A 712 -33.20 -0.82 13.99
CA LEU A 712 -32.65 -2.17 13.94
C LEU A 712 -33.01 -2.98 15.18
N ARG A 713 -33.14 -4.29 15.01
CA ARG A 713 -33.13 -5.28 16.08
C ARG A 713 -31.95 -6.23 15.90
N ALA A 714 -31.49 -6.84 16.99
CA ALA A 714 -30.68 -8.05 16.92
C ALA A 714 -31.59 -9.28 16.82
N VAL A 715 -31.23 -10.20 15.94
CA VAL A 715 -31.75 -11.57 15.91
C VAL A 715 -30.62 -12.50 16.31
N VAL A 716 -30.81 -13.25 17.39
CA VAL A 716 -29.81 -14.13 18.01
C VAL A 716 -30.28 -15.57 17.85
N ASN A 717 -29.51 -16.35 17.11
CA ASN A 717 -29.75 -17.77 16.88
C ASN A 717 -28.78 -18.60 17.73
N VAL A 718 -29.32 -19.55 18.50
CA VAL A 718 -28.51 -20.48 19.29
C VAL A 718 -28.46 -21.80 18.56
N PHE A 719 -27.26 -22.31 18.31
CA PHE A 719 -27.04 -23.61 17.67
C PHE A 719 -26.41 -24.57 18.67
N SER A 720 -26.90 -25.82 18.74
CA SER A 720 -26.18 -26.91 19.38
C SER A 720 -25.11 -27.44 18.44
N TRP A 721 -23.93 -27.83 18.94
CA TRP A 721 -22.88 -28.44 18.13
C TRP A 721 -23.29 -29.76 17.44
N THR A 722 -24.43 -30.35 17.82
CA THR A 722 -24.98 -31.57 17.20
C THR A 722 -26.01 -31.32 16.10
N GLU A 723 -26.57 -30.12 16.00
CA GLU A 723 -27.67 -29.77 15.10
C GLU A 723 -27.23 -28.74 14.04
N LEU A 724 -27.85 -28.77 12.87
CA LEU A 724 -27.61 -27.77 11.81
C LEU A 724 -28.63 -26.62 11.82
N ASP A 725 -29.79 -26.84 12.44
CA ASP A 725 -30.84 -25.83 12.62
C ASP A 725 -30.70 -25.16 14.01
N PRO A 726 -31.13 -23.89 14.16
CA PRO A 726 -31.08 -23.22 15.46
C PRO A 726 -32.05 -23.87 16.45
N VAL A 727 -31.58 -24.16 17.67
CA VAL A 727 -32.43 -24.72 18.75
C VAL A 727 -33.34 -23.65 19.36
N CYS A 728 -33.01 -22.37 19.20
CA CYS A 728 -33.89 -21.25 19.46
C CYS A 728 -33.44 -20.01 18.66
N THR A 729 -34.38 -19.08 18.47
CA THR A 729 -34.14 -17.74 17.93
C THR A 729 -34.75 -16.70 18.87
N LEU A 730 -33.99 -15.67 19.21
CA LEU A 730 -34.38 -14.58 20.10
C LEU A 730 -34.28 -13.24 19.36
N ASN A 731 -35.31 -12.42 19.45
CA ASN A 731 -35.35 -11.11 18.78
C ASN A 731 -35.38 -10.00 19.82
N SER A 732 -34.52 -8.98 19.66
CA SER A 732 -34.65 -7.75 20.44
C SER A 732 -35.86 -6.92 19.99
N SER A 733 -36.21 -5.91 20.78
CA SER A 733 -37.02 -4.80 20.27
C SER A 733 -36.27 -4.06 19.16
N MET A 734 -37.03 -3.45 18.25
CA MET A 734 -36.51 -2.50 17.27
C MET A 734 -36.10 -1.20 17.97
N LEU A 735 -34.84 -0.79 17.81
CA LEU A 735 -34.25 0.39 18.44
C LEU A 735 -33.66 1.32 17.37
N LEU A 736 -33.64 2.62 17.67
CA LEU A 736 -33.00 3.62 16.81
C LEU A 736 -31.48 3.51 16.98
N VAL A 737 -30.77 3.32 15.87
CA VAL A 737 -29.32 3.35 15.76
C VAL A 737 -28.98 4.57 14.91
N PRO A 738 -28.52 5.69 15.52
CA PRO A 738 -28.18 6.89 14.78
C PRO A 738 -27.10 6.64 13.72
N GLY A 739 -27.07 7.51 12.70
CA GLY A 739 -25.97 7.51 11.72
C GLY A 739 -24.60 7.68 12.40
N VAL A 740 -23.58 7.02 11.87
CA VAL A 740 -22.17 7.06 12.35
C VAL A 740 -22.04 6.76 13.86
N SER A 741 -22.76 5.76 14.36
CA SER A 741 -22.82 5.43 15.80
C SER A 741 -22.70 3.94 16.10
N ALA A 742 -22.57 3.60 17.39
CA ALA A 742 -22.72 2.25 17.91
C ALA A 742 -23.66 2.26 19.14
N VAL A 743 -24.65 1.37 19.15
CA VAL A 743 -25.71 1.33 20.17
C VAL A 743 -25.94 -0.11 20.64
N ALA A 744 -25.99 -0.35 21.95
CA ALA A 744 -26.40 -1.64 22.51
C ALA A 744 -27.88 -1.92 22.19
N VAL A 745 -28.14 -2.96 21.39
CA VAL A 745 -29.50 -3.35 20.94
C VAL A 745 -30.02 -4.62 21.64
N PHE A 746 -29.15 -5.40 22.27
CA PHE A 746 -29.52 -6.59 23.04
C PHE A 746 -28.69 -6.66 24.32
N LYS A 747 -29.32 -6.99 25.46
CA LYS A 747 -28.64 -7.27 26.73
C LYS A 747 -29.43 -8.32 27.51
N GLN A 748 -28.85 -9.51 27.73
CA GLN A 748 -29.49 -10.61 28.48
C GLN A 748 -28.45 -11.49 29.21
N PRO A 749 -28.67 -11.87 30.48
CA PRO A 749 -27.81 -12.82 31.18
C PRO A 749 -27.71 -14.15 30.41
N VAL A 750 -26.49 -14.66 30.23
CA VAL A 750 -26.23 -15.87 29.44
C VAL A 750 -26.97 -17.07 30.04
N ALA A 751 -26.98 -17.22 31.36
CA ALA A 751 -27.77 -18.26 32.03
C ALA A 751 -29.27 -18.20 31.67
N SER A 752 -29.86 -17.00 31.62
CA SER A 752 -31.28 -16.81 31.26
C SER A 752 -31.54 -17.01 29.77
N LEU A 753 -30.57 -16.68 28.90
CA LEU A 753 -30.63 -16.93 27.47
C LEU A 753 -30.63 -18.44 27.20
N LEU A 754 -29.67 -19.18 27.75
CA LEU A 754 -29.52 -20.61 27.52
C LEU A 754 -30.67 -21.42 28.13
N ALA A 755 -31.18 -21.03 29.31
CA ALA A 755 -32.34 -21.68 29.92
C ALA A 755 -33.63 -21.58 29.08
N GLY A 756 -33.75 -20.57 28.21
CA GLY A 756 -34.85 -20.44 27.25
C GLY A 756 -34.68 -21.28 25.98
N CYS A 757 -33.51 -21.92 25.78
CA CYS A 757 -33.07 -22.49 24.50
C CYS A 757 -32.75 -23.99 24.60
N GLY A 758 -33.57 -24.74 25.33
CA GLY A 758 -33.45 -26.19 25.46
C GLY A 758 -32.25 -26.63 26.29
N ASN A 759 -31.64 -27.78 25.94
CA ASN A 759 -30.46 -28.32 26.62
C ASN A 759 -29.14 -27.63 26.20
N CYS A 760 -29.15 -26.30 26.06
CA CYS A 760 -27.96 -25.54 25.75
C CYS A 760 -27.13 -25.21 27.00
N THR A 761 -25.82 -25.32 26.86
CA THR A 761 -24.82 -24.89 27.86
C THR A 761 -23.73 -24.11 27.15
N ARG A 762 -22.88 -23.40 27.90
CA ARG A 762 -21.69 -22.74 27.35
C ARG A 762 -20.79 -23.68 26.53
N LEU A 763 -20.72 -24.95 26.91
CA LEU A 763 -19.86 -25.95 26.27
C LEU A 763 -20.52 -26.60 25.04
N THR A 764 -21.85 -26.66 24.99
CA THR A 764 -22.59 -27.42 23.97
C THR A 764 -23.17 -26.59 22.83
N CYS A 765 -23.16 -25.26 22.96
CA CYS A 765 -23.81 -24.36 21.99
C CYS A 765 -22.95 -23.17 21.54
N LEU A 766 -23.27 -22.68 20.35
CA LEU A 766 -22.71 -21.50 19.67
C LEU A 766 -23.79 -20.44 19.53
N LEU A 767 -23.42 -19.16 19.59
CA LEU A 767 -24.30 -18.07 19.18
C LEU A 767 -23.93 -17.56 17.79
N THR A 768 -24.93 -17.35 16.94
CA THR A 768 -24.82 -16.47 15.78
C THR A 768 -25.86 -15.36 15.88
N PHE A 769 -25.58 -14.21 15.28
CA PHE A 769 -26.46 -13.05 15.40
C PHE A 769 -26.33 -12.11 14.20
N GLN A 770 -27.44 -11.46 13.86
CA GLN A 770 -27.56 -10.54 12.74
C GLN A 770 -28.40 -9.32 13.13
N LEU A 771 -28.30 -8.25 12.35
CA LEU A 771 -29.17 -7.09 12.47
C LEU A 771 -30.27 -7.17 11.42
N GLU A 772 -31.48 -6.76 11.78
CA GLU A 772 -32.62 -6.68 10.87
C GLU A 772 -33.33 -5.34 11.05
N ASP A 773 -33.80 -4.78 9.94
CA ASP A 773 -34.82 -3.72 9.94
C ASP A 773 -36.22 -4.31 9.69
N ASP A 774 -37.23 -3.46 9.48
CA ASP A 774 -38.61 -3.91 9.22
C ASP A 774 -38.76 -4.68 7.87
N SER A 775 -37.72 -4.74 7.03
CA SER A 775 -37.73 -5.35 5.69
C SER A 775 -36.81 -6.57 5.53
N SER A 776 -35.59 -6.54 6.09
CA SER A 776 -34.53 -7.49 5.75
C SER A 776 -33.32 -7.43 6.70
N GLN A 777 -32.46 -8.44 6.61
CA GLN A 777 -31.15 -8.46 7.26
C GLN A 777 -30.25 -7.31 6.75
N GLN A 778 -29.61 -6.63 7.67
CA GLN A 778 -28.66 -5.54 7.41
C GLN A 778 -27.24 -5.98 7.79
N GLY A 779 -26.35 -6.05 6.79
CA GLY A 779 -24.96 -6.48 6.99
C GLY A 779 -24.77 -7.99 7.20
N PRO A 780 -23.51 -8.45 7.35
CA PRO A 780 -23.21 -9.86 7.52
C PRO A 780 -23.58 -10.36 8.92
N THR A 781 -23.91 -11.65 9.01
CA THR A 781 -24.09 -12.37 10.27
C THR A 781 -22.74 -12.52 10.98
N ASN A 782 -22.73 -12.38 12.31
CA ASN A 782 -21.56 -12.55 13.16
C ASN A 782 -21.81 -13.67 14.20
N HIS A 783 -20.78 -14.06 14.95
CA HIS A 783 -20.82 -15.19 15.88
C HIS A 783 -20.08 -14.89 17.19
N HIS A 784 -20.48 -15.59 18.25
CA HIS A 784 -19.87 -15.50 19.58
C HIS A 784 -19.75 -16.90 20.20
N PHE A 785 -18.54 -17.22 20.65
CA PHE A 785 -18.24 -18.49 21.32
C PHE A 785 -18.46 -18.36 22.82
N LEU A 786 -19.36 -19.18 23.37
CA LEU A 786 -19.70 -19.19 24.81
C LEU A 786 -18.62 -19.86 25.69
N CYS A 787 -17.68 -20.56 25.07
CA CYS A 787 -16.47 -21.15 25.65
C CYS A 787 -15.37 -21.26 24.59
N SER A 788 -14.13 -21.51 25.01
CA SER A 788 -13.04 -21.89 24.11
C SER A 788 -13.39 -23.14 23.28
N PRO A 789 -13.16 -23.16 21.95
CA PRO A 789 -13.45 -24.33 21.10
C PRO A 789 -12.78 -25.64 21.52
N LYS A 790 -11.61 -25.59 22.19
CA LYS A 790 -10.94 -26.77 22.79
C LYS A 790 -11.72 -27.42 23.96
N ASP A 791 -12.65 -26.68 24.55
CA ASP A 791 -13.48 -27.12 25.69
C ASP A 791 -14.92 -27.47 25.24
N ALA A 792 -15.22 -27.29 23.95
CA ALA A 792 -16.54 -27.53 23.37
C ALA A 792 -16.94 -29.03 23.41
N GLN A 793 -18.17 -29.29 23.85
CA GLN A 793 -18.75 -30.62 23.96
C GLN A 793 -19.79 -30.86 22.87
N GLY A 794 -19.72 -32.01 22.21
CA GLY A 794 -20.61 -32.36 21.09
C GLY A 794 -20.14 -31.86 19.72
N LEU A 795 -19.08 -31.04 19.65
CA LEU A 795 -18.44 -30.63 18.40
C LEU A 795 -17.84 -31.86 17.69
N ARG A 796 -18.56 -32.38 16.69
CA ARG A 796 -18.11 -33.51 15.87
C ARG A 796 -17.13 -33.03 14.82
N ARG A 797 -16.16 -33.89 14.46
CA ARG A 797 -15.29 -33.65 13.30
C ARG A 797 -16.13 -33.56 12.03
N PRO A 798 -16.16 -32.43 11.31
CA PRO A 798 -17.01 -32.28 10.13
C PRO A 798 -16.46 -33.10 8.95
N ASN A 799 -17.36 -33.60 8.11
CA ASN A 799 -17.04 -34.22 6.83
C ASN A 799 -17.59 -33.34 5.70
N ILE A 800 -16.78 -32.39 5.23
CA ILE A 800 -17.20 -31.37 4.26
C ILE A 800 -17.01 -31.92 2.85
N THR A 801 -18.10 -32.03 2.09
CA THR A 801 -18.09 -32.47 0.68
C THR A 801 -18.33 -31.27 -0.23
N PHE A 802 -17.41 -31.02 -1.17
CA PHE A 802 -17.52 -29.96 -2.17
C PHE A 802 -17.94 -30.54 -3.54
N LEU A 803 -18.91 -29.91 -4.21
CA LEU A 803 -19.38 -30.30 -5.54
C LEU A 803 -19.02 -29.24 -6.58
N PHE A 804 -17.83 -29.36 -7.16
CA PHE A 804 -17.36 -28.49 -8.25
C PHE A 804 -18.14 -28.79 -9.53
N HIS A 805 -19.14 -27.94 -9.84
CA HIS A 805 -19.87 -28.00 -11.11
C HIS A 805 -18.96 -27.50 -12.23
N GLY A 806 -18.25 -28.44 -12.86
CA GLY A 806 -17.31 -28.17 -13.96
C GLY A 806 -16.21 -29.22 -14.12
N LEU A 807 -15.83 -29.93 -13.04
CA LEU A 807 -14.84 -31.00 -13.07
C LEU A 807 -15.06 -31.96 -11.88
N VAL A 808 -15.39 -33.22 -12.17
CA VAL A 808 -15.65 -34.23 -11.14
C VAL A 808 -14.32 -34.89 -10.73
N VAL A 809 -13.77 -34.44 -9.60
CA VAL A 809 -12.66 -35.14 -8.90
C VAL A 809 -13.19 -35.66 -7.57
N VAL A 810 -13.40 -36.98 -7.48
CA VAL A 810 -13.88 -37.65 -6.26
C VAL A 810 -12.68 -38.10 -5.43
N PHE A 811 -12.36 -37.37 -4.36
CA PHE A 811 -11.43 -37.85 -3.35
C PHE A 811 -12.13 -38.85 -2.44
N ARG A 812 -11.73 -40.14 -2.52
CA ARG A 812 -12.16 -41.16 -1.55
C ARG A 812 -11.14 -41.27 -0.43
N SER A 813 -11.62 -41.26 0.81
CA SER A 813 -10.87 -41.78 1.96
C SER A 813 -10.56 -43.26 1.71
N LEU A 814 -9.28 -43.63 1.72
CA LEU A 814 -8.86 -45.03 1.77
C LEU A 814 -8.91 -45.49 3.23
N GLU A 815 -10.06 -46.01 3.65
CA GLU A 815 -10.12 -46.88 4.83
C GLU A 815 -9.36 -48.17 4.53
N GLN A 816 -8.43 -48.57 5.42
CA GLN A 816 -7.76 -49.86 5.31
C GLN A 816 -8.75 -50.98 5.69
N PRO A 817 -8.96 -52.01 4.85
CA PRO A 817 -9.66 -53.20 5.28
C PRO A 817 -8.78 -54.02 6.25
N PRO A 818 -9.38 -54.83 7.15
CA PRO A 818 -8.62 -55.65 8.09
C PRO A 818 -7.84 -56.75 7.35
N ALA A 819 -6.67 -57.09 7.89
CA ALA A 819 -5.83 -58.16 7.35
C ALA A 819 -6.40 -59.55 7.67
N ASP A 820 -6.56 -60.38 6.64
CA ASP A 820 -6.87 -61.82 6.77
C ASP A 820 -5.76 -62.64 6.08
N PRO A 821 -5.01 -63.50 6.79
CA PRO A 821 -3.79 -64.12 6.27
C PRO A 821 -4.07 -65.43 5.51
N ALA A 822 -4.58 -65.34 4.28
CA ALA A 822 -4.66 -66.49 3.37
C ALA A 822 -4.50 -66.10 1.89
N LEU A 823 -3.87 -67.01 1.12
CA LEU A 823 -3.58 -66.94 -0.32
C LEU A 823 -2.45 -65.98 -0.72
N GLY A 824 -1.42 -66.51 -1.38
CA GLY A 824 -0.21 -65.77 -1.78
C GLY A 824 0.01 -65.73 -3.29
N GLY A 825 1.00 -64.94 -3.71
CA GLY A 825 1.63 -65.02 -5.03
C GLY A 825 0.85 -64.41 -6.19
N GLY A 826 1.10 -63.12 -6.48
CA GLY A 826 0.61 -62.50 -7.72
C GLY A 826 0.98 -61.02 -7.82
N CYS A 827 1.94 -60.69 -8.68
CA CYS A 827 2.29 -59.30 -8.98
C CYS A 827 1.41 -58.79 -10.13
N VAL A 828 0.57 -57.77 -9.90
CA VAL A 828 -0.25 -57.14 -10.95
C VAL A 828 -0.28 -55.62 -10.77
N LEU A 829 0.24 -54.89 -11.76
CA LEU A 829 0.10 -53.44 -11.91
C LEU A 829 -1.27 -53.11 -12.52
N PRO A 830 -2.04 -52.14 -11.97
CA PRO A 830 -3.17 -51.55 -12.69
C PRO A 830 -2.66 -50.46 -13.65
N VAL A 831 -2.74 -50.73 -14.95
CA VAL A 831 -2.62 -49.70 -15.99
C VAL A 831 -3.91 -48.88 -16.01
N LEU A 832 -3.82 -47.56 -15.85
CA LEU A 832 -4.91 -46.63 -16.14
C LEU A 832 -4.64 -45.92 -17.46
N SER A 833 -5.42 -46.25 -18.49
CA SER A 833 -5.39 -45.60 -19.79
C SER A 833 -6.23 -44.32 -19.77
N PHE A 834 -5.59 -43.17 -19.93
CA PHE A 834 -6.27 -41.90 -20.22
C PHE A 834 -6.31 -41.68 -21.73
N ASN A 835 -7.45 -41.23 -22.24
CA ASN A 835 -7.71 -41.14 -23.69
C ASN A 835 -8.60 -39.94 -24.03
N THR A 836 -8.03 -38.74 -24.02
CA THR A 836 -8.55 -37.54 -24.71
C THR A 836 -7.38 -36.61 -25.05
N LYS A 837 -7.52 -35.87 -26.16
CA LYS A 837 -6.37 -35.48 -27.00
C LYS A 837 -5.93 -34.01 -26.86
N GLU A 838 -6.12 -33.41 -25.67
CA GLU A 838 -5.94 -31.96 -25.47
C GLU A 838 -4.86 -31.56 -24.45
N GLU A 839 -4.35 -32.47 -23.61
CA GLU A 839 -3.28 -32.15 -22.64
C GLU A 839 -1.87 -32.15 -23.24
N GLU A 840 -1.66 -32.78 -24.41
CA GLU A 840 -0.35 -32.76 -25.10
C GLU A 840 -0.04 -31.42 -25.78
N LEU A 841 -1.03 -30.51 -25.88
CA LEU A 841 -0.86 -29.15 -26.43
C LEU A 841 -0.57 -28.11 -25.33
N ALA A 842 -1.05 -28.33 -24.11
CA ALA A 842 -0.78 -27.45 -22.97
C ALA A 842 0.64 -27.61 -22.41
N MET A 843 1.22 -28.82 -22.41
CA MET A 843 2.57 -29.06 -21.88
C MET A 843 3.73 -28.76 -22.85
N ARG A 844 3.47 -28.31 -24.10
CA ARG A 844 4.54 -27.95 -25.07
C ARG A 844 4.74 -26.44 -25.28
N VAL A 845 4.00 -25.60 -24.56
CA VAL A 845 4.21 -24.13 -24.55
C VAL A 845 5.15 -23.69 -23.41
N ALA A 846 5.46 -24.58 -22.46
CA ALA A 846 6.28 -24.28 -21.29
C ALA A 846 7.80 -24.54 -21.45
N SER A 847 8.26 -25.01 -22.63
CA SER A 847 9.65 -25.41 -22.88
C SER A 847 10.16 -24.83 -24.21
N GLY A 848 10.34 -23.51 -24.25
CA GLY A 848 10.56 -22.78 -25.51
C GLY A 848 11.79 -23.21 -26.32
N GLU A 849 11.55 -23.86 -27.46
CA GLU A 849 12.50 -24.05 -28.55
C GLU A 849 11.80 -23.78 -29.90
N GLU A 850 12.29 -22.82 -30.68
CA GLU A 850 11.89 -22.63 -32.07
C GLU A 850 12.83 -23.39 -33.01
N HIS A 851 12.35 -24.39 -33.77
CA HIS A 851 12.60 -24.48 -35.22
C HIS A 851 11.91 -25.67 -35.93
N SER A 852 11.26 -25.35 -37.06
CA SER A 852 10.66 -26.28 -38.06
C SER A 852 9.44 -27.09 -37.53
N VAL A 853 8.38 -27.35 -38.31
CA VAL A 853 8.26 -27.54 -39.77
C VAL A 853 6.98 -26.89 -40.32
N ARG A 854 7.04 -26.29 -41.53
CA ARG A 854 5.86 -25.98 -42.35
C ARG A 854 5.26 -27.28 -42.92
N GLN A 855 3.99 -27.60 -42.65
CA GLN A 855 3.01 -28.11 -43.64
C GLN A 855 1.62 -28.40 -43.02
N GLN A 856 0.62 -28.57 -43.91
CA GLN A 856 -0.76 -29.01 -43.62
C GLN A 856 -1.73 -28.02 -42.93
N ARG A 857 -1.91 -26.85 -43.56
CA ARG A 857 -3.28 -26.34 -43.76
C ARG A 857 -3.95 -27.20 -44.85
N ALA A 858 -5.02 -27.93 -44.52
CA ALA A 858 -6.19 -28.25 -45.39
C ALA A 858 -6.98 -29.49 -44.91
N SER A 859 -8.02 -29.29 -44.11
CA SER A 859 -9.32 -29.99 -44.23
C SER A 859 -10.36 -29.25 -43.37
N LEU A 860 -11.66 -29.59 -43.53
CA LEU A 860 -12.79 -29.02 -42.79
C LEU A 860 -13.21 -27.58 -43.18
N ARG A 861 -13.50 -27.40 -44.48
CA ARG A 861 -14.76 -26.74 -44.87
C ARG A 861 -15.74 -27.85 -45.26
N ASP A 862 -16.94 -27.81 -44.69
CA ASP A 862 -18.25 -28.05 -45.34
C ASP A 862 -19.32 -28.61 -44.38
N SER A 863 -20.10 -27.71 -43.78
CA SER A 863 -21.57 -27.86 -43.67
C SER A 863 -22.18 -26.54 -43.17
N VAL A 864 -22.76 -25.76 -44.08
CA VAL A 864 -23.45 -24.48 -43.79
C VAL A 864 -24.96 -24.71 -43.75
N LYS A 865 -25.67 -24.04 -42.83
CA LYS A 865 -26.99 -23.42 -43.13
C LYS A 865 -27.51 -22.44 -42.06
N THR A 866 -27.55 -21.16 -42.47
CA THR A 866 -28.64 -20.16 -42.36
C THR A 866 -29.13 -19.72 -40.97
N SER A 867 -29.37 -18.42 -40.68
CA SER A 867 -29.63 -17.22 -41.52
C SER A 867 -28.75 -16.01 -41.07
N ALA A 868 -28.11 -15.19 -41.93
CA ALA A 868 -28.66 -14.19 -42.89
C ALA A 868 -29.40 -13.04 -42.16
N PHE A 869 -29.13 -11.73 -42.36
CA PHE A 869 -28.75 -10.93 -43.55
C PHE A 869 -27.63 -9.88 -43.23
N GLU A 870 -26.63 -9.64 -44.09
CA GLU A 870 -26.45 -8.48 -45.05
C GLU A 870 -26.31 -7.08 -44.37
N GLU A 871 -25.48 -6.11 -44.78
CA GLU A 871 -24.43 -5.95 -45.81
C GLU A 871 -23.58 -4.68 -45.44
N GLN A 872 -22.49 -4.21 -46.08
CA GLN A 872 -21.74 -4.60 -47.30
C GLN A 872 -20.20 -4.45 -47.07
N GLU A 873 -19.46 -3.75 -47.94
CA GLU A 873 -17.99 -3.62 -48.00
C GLU A 873 -17.55 -2.15 -48.30
N ASP A 874 -16.28 -1.78 -48.05
CA ASP A 874 -15.34 -1.44 -49.15
C ASP A 874 -13.86 -1.43 -48.68
N MET A 875 -12.92 -1.53 -49.62
CA MET A 875 -11.50 -1.88 -49.40
C MET A 875 -10.50 -0.71 -49.43
N SER A 876 -9.33 -0.89 -48.80
CA SER A 876 -8.02 -0.77 -49.49
C SER A 876 -6.84 -1.17 -48.60
N GLU A 877 -5.84 -1.83 -49.21
CA GLU A 877 -4.61 -2.29 -48.55
C GLU A 877 -3.49 -1.23 -48.64
N SER A 878 -2.63 -1.13 -47.62
CA SER A 878 -1.17 -1.19 -47.81
C SER A 878 -0.33 -1.09 -46.51
N SER A 879 0.84 -1.73 -46.56
CA SER A 879 1.98 -1.64 -45.63
C SER A 879 1.87 -2.32 -44.25
N THR A 880 2.81 -3.23 -44.02
CA THR A 880 2.92 -4.12 -42.84
C THR A 880 4.05 -3.69 -41.91
N SER A 881 3.76 -3.24 -40.67
CA SER A 881 4.80 -3.13 -39.62
C SER A 881 4.28 -2.93 -38.18
N THR A 882 3.40 -3.78 -37.64
CA THR A 882 3.15 -3.87 -36.17
C THR A 882 2.45 -5.17 -35.78
N TRP A 883 3.15 -6.09 -35.10
CA TRP A 883 2.56 -7.22 -34.38
C TRP A 883 3.29 -7.43 -33.05
N ARG A 884 2.85 -6.71 -32.01
CA ARG A 884 2.94 -7.01 -30.56
C ARG A 884 2.56 -5.77 -29.76
N CYS A 885 1.25 -5.55 -29.55
CA CYS A 885 0.63 -4.79 -28.45
C CYS A 885 -0.89 -4.70 -28.68
N CYS A 886 -1.62 -5.79 -28.38
CA CYS A 886 -3.08 -5.79 -28.21
C CYS A 886 -3.53 -7.11 -27.56
N LEU A 887 -3.29 -7.25 -26.25
CA LEU A 887 -3.86 -8.31 -25.42
C LEU A 887 -4.07 -7.84 -23.96
N ILE A 888 -4.34 -6.54 -23.79
CA ILE A 888 -4.75 -5.90 -22.53
C ILE A 888 -5.90 -4.93 -22.86
N SER A 889 -7.01 -5.48 -23.35
CA SER A 889 -8.24 -4.70 -23.68
C SER A 889 -9.51 -5.58 -23.78
N TRP A 890 -9.47 -6.84 -23.31
CA TRP A 890 -10.55 -7.81 -23.58
C TRP A 890 -11.03 -8.60 -22.35
N GLN A 891 -10.96 -7.97 -21.16
CA GLN A 891 -11.63 -8.47 -19.95
C GLN A 891 -12.45 -7.42 -19.17
N THR A 892 -12.35 -6.13 -19.50
CA THR A 892 -13.12 -5.04 -18.87
C THR A 892 -14.48 -4.76 -19.53
N SER A 893 -14.72 -5.21 -20.76
CA SER A 893 -15.97 -4.95 -21.50
C SER A 893 -17.08 -5.98 -21.30
N LEU A 894 -16.82 -7.11 -20.64
CA LEU A 894 -17.80 -8.20 -20.43
C LEU A 894 -18.40 -8.28 -19.01
N ARG A 895 -18.12 -7.29 -18.15
CA ARG A 895 -18.82 -7.09 -16.85
C ARG A 895 -19.60 -5.78 -16.74
N ARG A 896 -19.66 -4.96 -17.80
CA ARG A 896 -20.51 -3.76 -17.90
C ARG A 896 -21.92 -4.01 -18.47
N ALA A 897 -22.29 -5.27 -18.71
CA ALA A 897 -23.57 -5.67 -19.30
C ALA A 897 -24.42 -6.54 -18.35
N ALA A 898 -24.46 -6.18 -17.06
CA ALA A 898 -25.24 -6.86 -16.03
C ALA A 898 -25.80 -5.89 -14.96
N GLN A 899 -26.22 -4.69 -15.38
CA GLN A 899 -26.91 -3.72 -14.52
C GLN A 899 -27.76 -2.78 -15.40
N THR A 900 -28.98 -3.20 -15.73
CA THR A 900 -30.06 -2.32 -16.20
C THR A 900 -31.39 -3.07 -16.13
N ASP A 901 -32.23 -2.71 -15.15
CA ASP A 901 -33.59 -3.24 -15.02
C ASP A 901 -34.52 -2.64 -16.07
N VAL A 902 -35.39 -3.45 -16.70
CA VAL A 902 -36.70 -3.01 -17.23
C VAL A 902 -37.71 -4.17 -17.14
N LEU A 903 -38.85 -3.93 -16.47
CA LEU A 903 -40.04 -4.80 -16.52
C LEU A 903 -40.64 -4.87 -17.93
N PHE A 904 -41.27 -5.99 -18.32
CA PHE A 904 -42.73 -6.00 -18.60
C PHE A 904 -43.27 -7.39 -19.02
N ILE A 905 -44.47 -7.70 -18.52
CA ILE A 905 -45.36 -8.87 -18.76
C ILE A 905 -44.96 -10.15 -17.99
#